data_AF-A0AAD8ALA4-F1
#
_entry.id   AF-A0AAD8ALA4-F1
#
_cell.length_a   1.000
_cell.length_b   1.000
_cell.length_c   1.000
_cell.angle_alpha   90.00
_cell.angle_beta   90.00
_cell.angle_gamma   90.00
#
_symmetry.space_group_name_H-M   'P 1'
#
loop_
_entity.id
_entity.type
_entity.pdbx_description
1 polymer ?
#
loop_
_entity_poly.entity_id
_entity_poly.type
_entity_poly.pdbx_seq_one_letter_code
_entity_poly.pdbx_strand_id
1 'polypeptide(L)'
;MFGFGGAMTDASGINIASLSESAQENVLRSYFAPDGSEYNMIRVPIAGTDFSTHAYSYDDVECDVELNNFTLAEEDIKYKIPYIKRAMELNSRDILLLGAPWSAPRWMKTNNQFNGAGQLKEKYYQVWATYFVRFFEAYAKENLYFWATSPQNEPNNGFMPNFIFNSMGWTNEGEANWVANYLGPTLEQSDYSNVNIIIMDDNRPYITTWAEVFFLPQSEELLLPSVAIHGYLDTSSDASVLSTVHNNFPDVFLLYTEACNGVQTNRVELGSWENGEAYAYDIIQVTNNWVTGWVDWNIALDPQGGPNWANNFVDAPIIVNATADEFYKQPMYYVLAHFSKFVPQGSQRIQLSTTDDKGIENVAFVDPNGNTVVIFLNRNDGPVSLAVKDPNRGVFNLNMDPRSIATSVFISDDDTRIYCDYDLEDKLYLPVTCINALVHSISRVQTPQTAMKLLVALVLALWMQVLPILIFSSVRGDECAAREYGAGNMVCVCNATYCDSLPSQFNVPDGGFLAYVSSKDGRRFYNIAGTFQNTFQDGDAEAVFTVNQEITYQQMFGFGGAMTDASGINIASLSESAQENVLRSYFAPDGSEYNMIRVPIAGTDFSIRAYSYDDVEGDAELKNFALAEEDIKYKIPYIKRAMELNSRNMLLLGAPWSAPRWMKTNNQFNGAGQLKEKYYQVWANYFVRFFEAYAKENLHFWATTPQNEPIDGFLPNFSFNAMGWTNVGEGNWVANYLGPTLKKSPYSNVKIMMMDDQRPFITTWAEVVIFLTTIIKYVSGIAIHWYLDTISNPSVLSTVHDAFPDVFLLYTEASNGAQTNRVELGSWENGEAYAYDIIQVTNNWVTGWVDWNIALDEQGGPNWANNFVDSPIIVNATADEFYKQPMYYALAHFSKFVPQGSQRIQLYTTDNRGIENVAFIDPNGNIVLIFLNRNDGPVSLAVKDPNRGVFNLNMDPRSIVSVIY
;
A
#
# COMPACT_ATOMS: atom_id res chain seq x y z
N MET A 1 2.19 7.04 11.76
CA MET A 1 2.45 6.68 13.17
C MET A 1 2.67 5.18 13.23
N PHE A 2 3.79 4.74 13.82
CA PHE A 2 4.06 3.33 14.12
C PHE A 2 3.26 2.87 15.34
N GLY A 3 3.17 3.68 16.39
CA GLY A 3 2.40 3.29 17.56
C GLY A 3 2.81 3.94 18.87
N PHE A 4 2.20 3.43 19.93
CA PHE A 4 2.45 3.82 21.31
C PHE A 4 2.66 2.57 22.15
N GLY A 5 3.57 2.64 23.13
CA GLY A 5 3.96 1.47 23.89
C GLY A 5 4.67 1.80 25.19
N GLY A 6 5.27 0.76 25.76
CA GLY A 6 6.17 0.88 26.90
C GLY A 6 7.16 -0.27 26.97
N ALA A 7 8.18 -0.14 27.82
CA ALA A 7 9.20 -1.17 27.92
C ALA A 7 8.81 -2.28 28.92
N MET A 8 9.06 -3.52 28.52
CA MET A 8 9.01 -4.69 29.40
C MET A 8 10.41 -4.89 30.03
N THR A 9 10.71 -4.08 31.04
CA THR A 9 11.92 -4.20 31.86
C THR A 9 11.81 -5.38 32.84
N ASP A 10 12.92 -5.76 33.47
CA ASP A 10 12.88 -6.79 34.53
C ASP A 10 11.96 -6.31 35.68
N ALA A 11 12.04 -5.02 36.06
CA ALA A 11 11.17 -4.42 37.06
C ALA A 11 9.69 -4.54 36.69
N SER A 12 9.32 -4.22 35.45
CA SER A 12 7.94 -4.35 34.96
C SER A 12 7.43 -5.77 35.07
N GLY A 13 8.22 -6.72 34.58
CA GLY A 13 7.91 -8.13 34.65
C GLY A 13 7.77 -8.68 36.08
N ILE A 14 8.70 -8.31 36.97
CA ILE A 14 8.71 -8.75 38.37
C ILE A 14 7.49 -8.20 39.11
N ASN A 15 7.16 -6.93 38.90
CA ASN A 15 5.99 -6.33 39.52
C ASN A 15 4.70 -6.99 39.05
N ILE A 16 4.53 -7.20 37.75
CA ILE A 16 3.37 -7.94 37.23
C ILE A 16 3.32 -9.34 37.87
N ALA A 17 4.43 -10.08 37.84
CA ALA A 17 4.51 -11.43 38.41
C ALA A 17 4.23 -11.53 39.92
N SER A 18 4.34 -10.43 40.65
CA SER A 18 4.07 -10.37 42.09
C SER A 18 2.57 -10.35 42.44
N LEU A 19 1.70 -10.11 41.46
CA LEU A 19 0.25 -10.11 41.59
C LEU A 19 -0.34 -11.52 41.43
N SER A 20 -1.60 -11.72 41.82
CA SER A 20 -2.38 -12.91 41.46
C SER A 20 -2.59 -13.00 39.96
N GLU A 21 -2.80 -14.21 39.42
CA GLU A 21 -3.01 -14.42 37.97
C GLU A 21 -4.15 -13.56 37.40
N SER A 22 -5.23 -13.34 38.17
CA SER A 22 -6.33 -12.48 37.74
C SER A 22 -5.92 -11.01 37.68
N ALA A 23 -5.11 -10.54 38.63
CA ALA A 23 -4.62 -9.17 38.63
C ALA A 23 -3.54 -8.96 37.55
N GLN A 24 -2.66 -9.93 37.33
CA GLN A 24 -1.72 -9.97 36.19
C GLN A 24 -2.45 -9.80 34.85
N GLU A 25 -3.47 -10.61 34.62
CA GLU A 25 -4.30 -10.54 33.41
C GLU A 25 -4.94 -9.16 33.26
N ASN A 26 -5.47 -8.58 34.34
CA ASN A 26 -6.09 -7.25 34.29
C ASN A 26 -5.08 -6.12 34.00
N VAL A 27 -3.84 -6.22 34.48
CA VAL A 27 -2.77 -5.28 34.12
C VAL A 27 -2.48 -5.37 32.62
N LEU A 28 -2.29 -6.57 32.08
CA LEU A 28 -2.01 -6.76 30.65
C LEU A 28 -3.19 -6.34 29.77
N ARG A 29 -4.42 -6.69 30.16
CA ARG A 29 -5.63 -6.24 29.46
C ARG A 29 -5.74 -4.72 29.43
N SER A 30 -5.36 -4.05 30.51
CA SER A 30 -5.38 -2.59 30.58
C SER A 30 -4.50 -1.97 29.50
N TYR A 31 -3.32 -2.53 29.23
CA TYR A 31 -2.44 -2.00 28.21
C TYR A 31 -2.76 -2.50 26.80
N PHE A 32 -3.03 -3.78 26.62
CA PHE A 32 -2.94 -4.42 25.31
C PHE A 32 -4.29 -4.86 24.73
N ALA A 33 -5.33 -5.04 25.55
CA ALA A 33 -6.61 -5.55 25.05
C ALA A 33 -7.47 -4.44 24.39
N PRO A 34 -8.45 -4.81 23.55
CA PRO A 34 -9.35 -3.85 22.90
C PRO A 34 -10.23 -3.06 23.87
N ASP A 35 -10.39 -3.50 25.11
CA ASP A 35 -11.07 -2.78 26.20
C ASP A 35 -10.10 -1.94 27.06
N GLY A 36 -8.81 -1.97 26.75
CA GLY A 36 -7.75 -1.15 27.34
C GLY A 36 -7.22 -0.05 26.41
N SER A 37 -6.00 0.41 26.67
CA SER A 37 -5.30 1.43 25.88
C SER A 37 -4.78 0.93 24.52
N GLU A 38 -4.72 -0.39 24.34
CA GLU A 38 -4.37 -1.06 23.07
C GLU A 38 -2.96 -0.69 22.52
N TYR A 39 -1.96 -0.68 23.40
CA TYR A 39 -0.54 -0.47 23.08
C TYR A 39 -0.08 -1.47 22.03
N ASN A 40 0.60 -0.99 20.99
CA ASN A 40 1.07 -1.83 19.88
C ASN A 40 2.60 -1.81 19.72
N MET A 41 3.32 -1.33 20.74
CA MET A 41 4.79 -1.37 20.78
C MET A 41 5.27 -1.86 22.14
N ILE A 42 6.31 -2.70 22.15
CA ILE A 42 7.00 -3.11 23.36
C ILE A 42 8.51 -2.98 23.15
N ARG A 43 9.17 -2.18 24.00
CA ARG A 43 10.63 -2.15 24.07
C ARG A 43 11.11 -3.23 25.03
N VAL A 44 12.09 -4.01 24.60
CA VAL A 44 12.67 -5.11 25.37
C VAL A 44 14.17 -4.84 25.51
N PRO A 45 14.67 -4.54 26.71
CA PRO A 45 16.09 -4.35 26.90
C PRO A 45 16.87 -5.64 26.61
N ILE A 46 17.97 -5.51 25.87
CA ILE A 46 18.92 -6.60 25.61
C ILE A 46 19.84 -6.69 26.83
N ALA A 47 19.57 -7.67 27.68
CA ALA A 47 20.18 -7.90 28.98
C ALA A 47 19.84 -6.82 30.04
N GLY A 48 20.72 -6.65 31.03
CA GLY A 48 20.45 -5.86 32.22
C GLY A 48 20.47 -4.35 31.96
N THR A 49 19.56 -3.65 32.63
CA THR A 49 19.37 -2.19 32.62
C THR A 49 19.57 -1.61 34.02
N ASP A 50 19.37 -0.32 34.20
CA ASP A 50 19.18 0.27 35.52
C ASP A 50 17.96 -0.33 36.25
N PHE A 51 16.84 -0.63 35.56
CA PHE A 51 15.63 -1.31 36.08
C PHE A 51 15.73 -2.85 36.14
N SER A 52 16.94 -3.36 36.32
CA SER A 52 17.20 -4.77 36.58
C SER A 52 17.44 -5.04 38.07
N THR A 53 17.36 -6.30 38.50
CA THR A 53 17.70 -6.70 39.88
C THR A 53 19.20 -6.65 40.17
N HIS A 54 20.02 -6.70 39.11
CA HIS A 54 21.47 -6.60 39.11
C HIS A 54 21.97 -6.26 37.70
N ALA A 55 23.24 -5.88 37.55
CA ALA A 55 23.87 -5.72 36.24
C ALA A 55 24.31 -7.08 35.68
N TYR A 56 23.91 -7.41 34.44
CA TYR A 56 24.27 -8.65 33.76
C TYR A 56 24.34 -8.49 32.24
N SER A 57 25.01 -9.43 31.59
CA SER A 57 24.88 -9.72 30.15
C SER A 57 24.45 -11.18 29.95
N TYR A 58 24.15 -11.57 28.72
CA TYR A 58 23.86 -12.94 28.33
C TYR A 58 25.12 -13.79 28.15
N ASP A 59 26.32 -13.19 28.19
CA ASP A 59 27.60 -13.92 28.14
C ASP A 59 28.69 -13.22 28.95
N ASP A 60 28.71 -13.48 30.25
CA ASP A 60 29.71 -12.97 31.18
C ASP A 60 30.97 -13.85 31.30
N VAL A 61 31.09 -14.91 30.50
CA VAL A 61 32.29 -15.77 30.48
C VAL A 61 33.42 -15.04 29.77
N GLU A 62 34.52 -14.82 30.48
CA GLU A 62 35.63 -14.01 29.96
C GLU A 62 36.24 -14.61 28.69
N CYS A 63 36.34 -13.78 27.65
CA CYS A 63 36.89 -14.12 26.33
C CYS A 63 36.14 -15.22 25.55
N ASP A 64 34.85 -15.43 25.80
CA ASP A 64 34.01 -16.31 24.97
C ASP A 64 33.65 -15.65 23.63
N VAL A 65 34.63 -15.55 22.74
CA VAL A 65 34.46 -14.89 21.42
C VAL A 65 33.52 -15.63 20.48
N GLU A 66 33.24 -16.91 20.76
CA GLU A 66 32.32 -17.75 19.98
C GLU A 66 30.88 -17.71 20.54
N LEU A 67 30.67 -17.05 21.69
CA LEU A 67 29.40 -16.94 22.38
C LEU A 67 28.78 -18.31 22.74
N ASN A 68 29.60 -19.28 23.14
CA ASN A 68 29.12 -20.62 23.50
C ASN A 68 28.31 -20.63 24.81
N ASN A 69 28.54 -19.65 25.68
CA ASN A 69 27.85 -19.49 26.95
C ASN A 69 26.72 -18.46 26.88
N PHE A 70 26.36 -17.99 25.68
CA PHE A 70 25.23 -17.09 25.50
C PHE A 70 23.93 -17.75 25.96
N THR A 71 23.29 -17.18 26.97
CA THR A 71 22.00 -17.62 27.48
C THR A 71 21.17 -16.45 27.96
N LEU A 72 19.86 -16.48 27.66
CA LEU A 72 18.93 -15.53 28.28
C LEU A 72 18.96 -15.67 29.80
N ALA A 73 18.79 -14.55 30.49
CA ALA A 73 18.74 -14.51 31.94
C ALA A 73 17.43 -15.11 32.47
N GLU A 74 17.41 -15.44 33.78
CA GLU A 74 16.18 -15.92 34.42
C GLU A 74 15.08 -14.87 34.33
N GLU A 75 15.44 -13.59 34.41
CA GLU A 75 14.53 -12.46 34.28
C GLU A 75 13.80 -12.44 32.93
N ASP A 76 14.48 -12.70 31.82
CA ASP A 76 13.84 -12.79 30.50
C ASP A 76 12.82 -13.93 30.43
N ILE A 77 13.25 -15.12 30.85
CA ILE A 77 12.46 -16.35 30.76
C ILE A 77 11.23 -16.28 31.66
N LYS A 78 11.37 -15.70 32.86
CA LYS A 78 10.34 -15.72 33.89
C LYS A 78 9.45 -14.48 33.87
N TYR A 79 10.01 -13.32 33.56
CA TYR A 79 9.36 -12.04 33.80
C TYR A 79 9.20 -11.17 32.54
N LYS A 80 9.85 -11.46 31.41
CA LYS A 80 9.61 -10.70 30.16
C LYS A 80 8.78 -11.51 29.16
N ILE A 81 9.33 -12.64 28.71
CA ILE A 81 8.79 -13.44 27.60
C ILE A 81 7.33 -13.88 27.84
N PRO A 82 6.93 -14.41 29.02
CA PRO A 82 5.56 -14.84 29.24
C PRO A 82 4.54 -13.70 29.10
N TYR A 83 4.88 -12.51 29.60
CA TYR A 83 3.99 -11.35 29.57
C TYR A 83 3.96 -10.66 28.22
N ILE A 84 5.07 -10.67 27.47
CA ILE A 84 5.09 -10.24 26.07
C ILE A 84 4.18 -11.14 25.22
N LYS A 85 4.31 -12.47 25.35
CA LYS A 85 3.45 -13.44 24.64
C LYS A 85 1.98 -13.21 24.97
N ARG A 86 1.66 -13.04 26.26
CA ARG A 86 0.28 -12.76 26.69
C ARG A 86 -0.23 -11.41 26.19
N ALA A 87 0.60 -10.38 26.16
CA ALA A 87 0.26 -9.08 25.58
C ALA A 87 -0.10 -9.22 24.09
N MET A 88 0.68 -9.97 23.32
CA MET A 88 0.41 -10.24 21.90
C MET A 88 -0.88 -11.03 21.68
N GLU A 89 -1.21 -11.98 22.56
CA GLU A 89 -2.48 -12.72 22.49
C GLU A 89 -3.71 -11.86 22.80
N LEU A 90 -3.55 -10.86 23.66
CA LEU A 90 -4.63 -9.97 24.08
C LEU A 90 -4.92 -8.88 23.06
N ASN A 91 -3.94 -8.53 22.23
CA ASN A 91 -4.02 -7.40 21.33
C ASN A 91 -4.78 -7.75 20.05
N SER A 92 -5.62 -6.83 19.58
CA SER A 92 -6.28 -6.91 18.27
C SER A 92 -5.41 -6.38 17.12
N ARG A 93 -4.25 -5.80 17.43
CA ARG A 93 -3.28 -5.20 16.51
C ARG A 93 -1.95 -5.96 16.59
N ASP A 94 -1.12 -5.81 15.56
CA ASP A 94 0.25 -6.30 15.59
C ASP A 94 1.09 -5.50 16.61
N ILE A 95 1.86 -6.20 17.43
CA ILE A 95 2.79 -5.58 18.39
C ILE A 95 4.20 -5.54 17.78
N LEU A 96 4.77 -4.34 17.70
CA LEU A 96 6.16 -4.14 17.29
C LEU A 96 7.11 -4.30 18.48
N LEU A 97 8.06 -5.24 18.38
CA LEU A 97 9.10 -5.43 19.40
C LEU A 97 10.38 -4.66 19.03
N LEU A 98 10.90 -3.88 19.97
CA LEU A 98 12.13 -3.08 19.82
C LEU A 98 13.19 -3.52 20.84
N GLY A 99 14.38 -3.91 20.38
CA GLY A 99 15.50 -4.33 21.24
C GLY A 99 16.56 -3.24 21.45
N ALA A 100 17.03 -2.99 22.68
CA ALA A 100 18.10 -2.02 22.93
C ALA A 100 19.05 -2.51 24.04
N PRO A 101 20.38 -2.58 23.83
CA PRO A 101 21.33 -2.92 24.88
C PRO A 101 21.76 -1.71 25.69
N TRP A 102 21.98 -1.90 27.00
CA TRP A 102 22.59 -0.88 27.86
C TRP A 102 24.10 -1.02 27.98
N SER A 103 24.64 -2.23 27.86
CA SER A 103 26.09 -2.48 27.85
C SER A 103 26.40 -3.82 27.20
N ALA A 104 27.53 -3.88 26.48
CA ALA A 104 28.15 -5.15 26.13
C ALA A 104 28.68 -5.90 27.38
N PRO A 105 28.98 -7.20 27.29
CA PRO A 105 29.68 -7.94 28.33
C PRO A 105 30.94 -7.23 28.81
N ARG A 106 31.21 -7.27 30.12
CA ARG A 106 32.32 -6.53 30.74
C ARG A 106 33.66 -6.79 30.06
N TRP A 107 33.95 -8.06 29.75
CA TRP A 107 35.21 -8.47 29.13
C TRP A 107 35.40 -7.87 27.72
N MET A 108 34.33 -7.46 27.05
CA MET A 108 34.39 -6.77 25.76
C MET A 108 34.75 -5.28 25.87
N LYS A 109 34.64 -4.68 27.06
CA LYS A 109 34.77 -3.23 27.26
C LYS A 109 36.14 -2.78 27.74
N THR A 110 36.54 -1.57 27.36
CA THR A 110 37.86 -0.99 27.72
C THR A 110 38.07 -0.84 29.23
N ASN A 111 37.01 -0.68 30.01
CA ASN A 111 37.06 -0.55 31.46
C ASN A 111 36.80 -1.86 32.23
N ASN A 112 36.42 -2.95 31.55
CA ASN A 112 36.06 -4.23 32.17
C ASN A 112 34.91 -4.13 33.22
N GLN A 113 34.03 -3.14 33.10
CA GLN A 113 32.89 -2.90 33.99
C GLN A 113 31.59 -2.73 33.20
N PHE A 114 30.43 -2.93 33.83
CA PHE A 114 29.12 -2.67 33.19
C PHE A 114 28.79 -1.19 33.14
N ASN A 115 29.26 -0.41 34.11
CA ASN A 115 29.04 1.02 34.26
C ASN A 115 30.35 1.82 34.16
N GLY A 116 30.25 3.15 34.25
CA GLY A 116 31.37 4.08 34.09
C GLY A 116 31.87 4.22 32.65
N ALA A 117 32.95 5.00 32.47
CA ALA A 117 33.48 5.30 31.14
C ALA A 117 34.12 4.06 30.50
N GLY A 118 33.50 3.50 29.47
CA GLY A 118 33.94 2.28 28.81
C GLY A 118 33.35 2.15 27.42
N GLN A 119 34.18 1.74 26.46
CA GLN A 119 33.81 1.56 25.06
C GLN A 119 34.03 0.11 24.66
N LEU A 120 33.40 -0.32 23.56
CA LEU A 120 33.67 -1.62 22.97
C LEU A 120 35.11 -1.66 22.44
N LYS A 121 35.88 -2.70 22.79
CA LYS A 121 37.21 -2.91 22.20
C LYS A 121 37.04 -3.33 20.74
N GLU A 122 37.76 -2.69 19.82
CA GLU A 122 37.70 -2.97 18.37
C GLU A 122 37.78 -4.46 18.01
N LYS A 123 38.65 -5.21 18.70
CA LYS A 123 38.80 -6.67 18.50
C LYS A 123 37.53 -7.49 18.76
N TYR A 124 36.49 -6.91 19.35
CA TYR A 124 35.22 -7.56 19.65
C TYR A 124 34.04 -6.98 18.86
N TYR A 125 34.28 -6.10 17.88
CA TYR A 125 33.21 -5.50 17.06
C TYR A 125 32.35 -6.55 16.37
N GLN A 126 32.97 -7.56 15.76
CA GLN A 126 32.23 -8.67 15.14
C GLN A 126 31.49 -9.52 16.16
N VAL A 127 32.12 -9.82 17.31
CA VAL A 127 31.50 -10.65 18.36
C VAL A 127 30.25 -9.95 18.91
N TRP A 128 30.32 -8.62 19.09
CA TRP A 128 29.16 -7.83 19.51
C TRP A 128 28.05 -7.83 18.47
N ALA A 129 28.36 -7.77 17.17
CA ALA A 129 27.33 -7.90 16.12
C ALA A 129 26.66 -9.29 16.15
N THR A 130 27.44 -10.36 16.32
CA THR A 130 26.90 -11.72 16.49
C THR A 130 26.05 -11.86 17.76
N TYR A 131 26.35 -11.10 18.82
CA TYR A 131 25.58 -11.11 20.06
C TYR A 131 24.12 -10.67 19.85
N PHE A 132 23.86 -9.70 18.97
CA PHE A 132 22.49 -9.31 18.60
C PHE A 132 21.76 -10.46 17.89
N VAL A 133 22.42 -11.14 16.95
CA VAL A 133 21.84 -12.31 16.27
C VAL A 133 21.50 -13.40 17.28
N ARG A 134 22.38 -13.68 18.25
CA ARG A 134 22.10 -14.66 19.33
C ARG A 134 20.91 -14.27 20.19
N PHE A 135 20.73 -12.97 20.46
CA PHE A 135 19.56 -12.46 21.16
C PHE A 135 18.27 -12.71 20.36
N PHE A 136 18.25 -12.37 19.07
CA PHE A 136 17.08 -12.61 18.22
C PHE A 136 16.78 -14.10 18.04
N GLU A 137 17.81 -14.95 17.88
CA GLU A 137 17.66 -16.41 17.86
C GLU A 137 17.04 -16.95 19.16
N ALA A 138 17.42 -16.39 20.30
CA ALA A 138 16.91 -16.83 21.58
C ALA A 138 15.43 -16.47 21.77
N TYR A 139 15.01 -15.26 21.38
CA TYR A 139 13.60 -14.85 21.44
C TYR A 139 12.74 -15.51 20.34
N ALA A 140 13.30 -15.76 19.14
CA ALA A 140 12.60 -16.45 18.06
C ALA A 140 12.22 -17.90 18.44
N LYS A 141 13.01 -18.57 19.29
CA LYS A 141 12.64 -19.89 19.85
C LYS A 141 11.35 -19.86 20.66
N GLU A 142 10.96 -18.69 21.17
CA GLU A 142 9.73 -18.44 21.91
C GLU A 142 8.61 -17.86 21.02
N ASN A 143 8.83 -17.78 19.70
CA ASN A 143 8.00 -17.14 18.69
C ASN A 143 7.85 -15.63 18.88
N LEU A 144 8.89 -14.96 19.37
CA LEU A 144 8.96 -13.50 19.48
C LEU A 144 9.96 -12.96 18.48
N TYR A 145 9.50 -12.10 17.58
CA TYR A 145 10.30 -11.55 16.48
C TYR A 145 10.42 -10.04 16.64
N PHE A 146 11.65 -9.53 16.49
CA PHE A 146 11.93 -8.11 16.65
C PHE A 146 11.66 -7.35 15.35
N TRP A 147 10.96 -6.23 15.47
CA TRP A 147 10.77 -5.28 14.38
C TRP A 147 12.01 -4.41 14.19
N ALA A 148 12.66 -4.02 15.29
CA ALA A 148 13.80 -3.14 15.26
C ALA A 148 14.75 -3.34 16.46
N THR A 149 15.95 -2.78 16.34
CA THR A 149 16.92 -2.69 17.43
C THR A 149 17.73 -1.40 17.37
N SER A 150 18.17 -0.88 18.53
CA SER A 150 19.18 0.16 18.59
C SER A 150 20.58 -0.40 18.87
N PRO A 151 21.65 0.19 18.31
CA PRO A 151 23.04 -0.23 18.58
C PRO A 151 23.44 -0.14 20.06
N GLN A 152 22.94 0.88 20.76
CA GLN A 152 23.30 1.19 22.13
C GLN A 152 22.32 2.21 22.72
N ASN A 153 21.85 1.96 23.94
CA ASN A 153 21.13 2.95 24.74
C ASN A 153 22.08 4.00 25.32
N GLU A 154 21.76 5.28 25.15
CA GLU A 154 22.52 6.45 25.63
C GLU A 154 24.05 6.36 25.42
N PRO A 155 24.51 6.22 24.16
CA PRO A 155 25.92 6.07 23.83
C PRO A 155 26.80 7.22 24.34
N ASN A 156 26.25 8.43 24.55
CA ASN A 156 27.04 9.54 25.10
C ASN A 156 27.40 9.33 26.59
N ASN A 157 26.55 8.64 27.35
CA ASN A 157 26.74 8.40 28.79
C ASN A 157 27.88 7.42 29.07
N GLY A 158 28.23 6.55 28.11
CA GLY A 158 29.35 5.63 28.22
C GLY A 158 30.74 6.27 28.21
N PHE A 159 30.84 7.59 28.06
CA PHE A 159 32.09 8.36 28.24
C PHE A 159 32.24 8.98 29.63
N MET A 160 31.21 8.92 30.48
CA MET A 160 31.23 9.52 31.81
C MET A 160 31.91 8.60 32.84
N PRO A 161 33.03 9.01 33.49
CA PRO A 161 33.83 8.13 34.34
C PRO A 161 33.08 7.45 35.49
N ASN A 162 32.11 8.14 36.08
CA ASN A 162 31.34 7.68 37.24
C ASN A 162 29.85 7.50 36.92
N PHE A 163 29.51 7.22 35.65
CA PHE A 163 28.13 6.87 35.32
C PHE A 163 27.72 5.59 36.06
N ILE A 164 26.56 5.62 36.70
CA ILE A 164 26.18 4.61 37.69
C ILE A 164 25.42 3.43 37.05
N PHE A 165 24.75 3.65 35.91
CA PHE A 165 23.99 2.64 35.19
C PHE A 165 24.86 1.84 34.23
N ASN A 166 24.33 0.72 33.72
CA ASN A 166 24.93 0.03 32.59
C ASN A 166 25.14 1.02 31.44
N SER A 167 26.34 1.08 30.87
CA SER A 167 26.61 2.04 29.79
C SER A 167 27.74 1.56 28.90
N MET A 168 27.69 1.91 27.62
CA MET A 168 28.81 1.73 26.71
C MET A 168 28.89 2.90 25.74
N GLY A 169 30.11 3.45 25.59
CA GLY A 169 30.32 4.68 24.86
C GLY A 169 30.52 4.47 23.36
N TRP A 170 29.77 5.22 22.56
CA TRP A 170 30.02 5.39 21.12
C TRP A 170 30.07 6.86 20.74
N THR A 171 31.08 7.26 19.95
CA THR A 171 30.95 8.49 19.19
C THR A 171 29.98 8.25 18.03
N ASN A 172 29.35 9.30 17.53
CA ASN A 172 28.51 9.22 16.33
C ASN A 172 29.26 8.58 15.15
N GLU A 173 30.54 8.92 14.89
CA GLU A 173 31.29 8.25 13.82
C GLU A 173 31.64 6.79 14.16
N GLY A 174 31.88 6.49 15.44
CA GLY A 174 32.22 5.15 15.90
C GLY A 174 31.05 4.18 15.76
N GLU A 175 29.85 4.61 16.18
CA GLU A 175 28.63 3.83 15.99
C GLU A 175 28.32 3.68 14.50
N ALA A 176 28.37 4.76 13.71
CA ALA A 176 28.14 4.70 12.27
C ALA A 176 29.08 3.70 11.59
N ASN A 177 30.38 3.75 11.93
CA ASN A 177 31.37 2.82 11.42
C ASN A 177 31.11 1.38 11.86
N TRP A 178 30.68 1.16 13.11
CA TRP A 178 30.38 -0.17 13.60
C TRP A 178 29.12 -0.75 12.96
N VAL A 179 28.06 0.05 12.83
CA VAL A 179 26.82 -0.34 12.17
C VAL A 179 27.08 -0.70 10.71
N ALA A 180 27.77 0.17 9.96
CA ALA A 180 28.03 -0.05 8.54
C ALA A 180 28.94 -1.26 8.26
N ASN A 181 29.94 -1.52 9.10
CA ASN A 181 30.95 -2.55 8.82
C ASN A 181 30.74 -3.87 9.58
N TYR A 182 29.86 -3.90 10.58
CA TYR A 182 29.69 -5.09 11.43
C TYR A 182 28.22 -5.42 11.67
N LEU A 183 27.44 -4.56 12.34
CA LEU A 183 26.06 -4.91 12.71
C LEU A 183 25.18 -5.13 11.48
N GLY A 184 25.15 -4.15 10.56
CA GLY A 184 24.36 -4.23 9.32
C GLY A 184 24.68 -5.49 8.51
N PRO A 185 25.96 -5.70 8.10
CA PRO A 185 26.35 -6.91 7.38
C PRO A 185 26.06 -8.22 8.13
N THR A 186 26.15 -8.22 9.46
CA THR A 186 25.87 -9.41 10.27
C THR A 186 24.38 -9.74 10.31
N LEU A 187 23.51 -8.73 10.38
CA LEU A 187 22.05 -8.92 10.26
C LEU A 187 21.68 -9.37 8.85
N GLU A 188 22.23 -8.73 7.81
CA GLU A 188 22.02 -9.08 6.40
C GLU A 188 22.41 -10.53 6.07
N GLN A 189 23.47 -11.03 6.70
CA GLN A 189 23.96 -12.41 6.52
C GLN A 189 23.24 -13.44 7.41
N SER A 190 22.28 -13.01 8.23
CA SER A 190 21.50 -13.85 9.13
C SER A 190 20.03 -13.92 8.71
N ASP A 191 19.23 -14.73 9.41
CA ASP A 191 17.78 -14.77 9.25
C ASP A 191 17.07 -13.49 9.76
N TYR A 192 17.83 -12.53 10.31
CA TYR A 192 17.33 -11.29 10.93
C TYR A 192 17.64 -10.04 10.08
N SER A 193 17.81 -10.21 8.77
CA SER A 193 18.02 -9.11 7.81
C SER A 193 16.83 -8.13 7.75
N ASN A 194 15.68 -8.52 8.26
CA ASN A 194 14.47 -7.72 8.39
C ASN A 194 14.41 -6.85 9.67
N VAL A 195 15.33 -7.01 10.62
CA VAL A 195 15.35 -6.21 11.85
C VAL A 195 15.93 -4.84 11.53
N ASN A 196 15.13 -3.79 11.72
CA ASN A 196 15.55 -2.41 11.46
C ASN A 196 16.59 -1.94 12.49
N ILE A 197 17.60 -1.18 12.06
CA ILE A 197 18.57 -0.54 12.97
C ILE A 197 18.15 0.91 13.19
N ILE A 198 17.84 1.27 14.43
CA ILE A 198 17.48 2.63 14.84
C ILE A 198 18.65 3.24 15.60
N ILE A 199 19.27 4.27 15.02
CA ILE A 199 20.55 4.81 15.51
C ILE A 199 20.39 5.77 16.70
N MET A 200 21.50 6.08 17.37
CA MET A 200 21.61 7.01 18.50
C MET A 200 20.99 6.52 19.81
N ASP A 201 19.66 6.32 19.88
CA ASP A 201 18.91 5.96 21.11
C ASP A 201 19.37 6.75 22.35
N ASP A 202 19.30 8.09 22.25
CA ASP A 202 19.79 9.03 23.27
C ASP A 202 18.91 10.29 23.34
N ASN A 203 19.23 11.19 24.25
CA ASN A 203 18.56 12.44 24.51
C ASN A 203 18.45 13.34 23.27
N ARG A 204 17.25 13.91 23.10
CA ARG A 204 16.86 14.83 22.01
C ARG A 204 17.92 15.85 21.56
N PRO A 205 18.68 16.55 22.44
CA PRO A 205 19.64 17.57 22.01
C PRO A 205 20.77 17.07 21.10
N TYR A 206 21.07 15.78 21.12
CA TYR A 206 22.16 15.19 20.32
C TYR A 206 21.74 14.84 18.90
N ILE A 207 20.42 14.84 18.60
CA ILE A 207 19.87 14.29 17.36
C ILE A 207 20.50 14.87 16.10
N THR A 208 20.73 16.18 16.03
CA THR A 208 21.26 16.83 14.81
C THR A 208 22.65 16.34 14.48
N THR A 209 23.55 16.26 15.46
CA THR A 209 24.94 15.83 15.23
C THR A 209 25.06 14.36 14.88
N TRP A 210 24.14 13.54 15.37
CA TRP A 210 24.07 12.12 15.04
C TRP A 210 23.49 11.92 13.64
N ALA A 211 22.36 12.56 13.34
CA ALA A 211 21.73 12.51 12.02
C ALA A 211 22.68 12.99 10.90
N GLU A 212 23.43 14.08 11.12
CA GLU A 212 24.41 14.58 10.15
C GLU A 212 25.51 13.56 9.84
N VAL A 213 26.04 12.85 10.83
CA VAL A 213 27.10 11.86 10.60
C VAL A 213 26.58 10.62 9.88
N PHE A 214 25.36 10.19 10.21
CA PHE A 214 24.79 8.97 9.65
C PHE A 214 24.15 9.15 8.26
N PHE A 215 23.71 10.36 7.90
CA PHE A 215 22.90 10.58 6.69
C PHE A 215 23.49 11.56 5.66
N LEU A 216 24.70 12.11 5.87
CA LEU A 216 25.43 12.84 4.83
C LEU A 216 26.06 11.88 3.79
N PRO A 217 26.48 12.34 2.59
CA PRO A 217 26.64 11.54 1.36
C PRO A 217 27.69 10.41 1.33
N GLN A 218 28.22 9.96 2.47
CA GLN A 218 29.17 8.85 2.55
C GLN A 218 28.53 7.51 2.99
N SER A 219 27.23 7.48 3.29
CA SER A 219 26.52 6.30 3.81
C SER A 219 25.21 6.02 3.04
N GLU A 220 25.31 5.58 1.79
CA GLU A 220 24.15 5.28 0.91
C GLU A 220 23.50 3.89 1.14
N GLU A 221 23.88 3.14 2.18
CA GLU A 221 23.56 1.70 2.32
C GLU A 221 22.92 1.28 3.66
N LEU A 222 22.37 2.20 4.47
CA LEU A 222 21.71 1.81 5.72
C LEU A 222 20.19 1.63 5.54
N LEU A 223 19.72 0.43 5.87
CA LEU A 223 18.31 0.00 5.94
C LEU A 223 17.51 0.96 6.84
N LEU A 224 16.56 1.70 6.23
CA LEU A 224 15.70 2.75 6.80
C LEU A 224 16.43 3.80 7.66
N PRO A 225 16.56 5.06 7.19
CA PRO A 225 17.27 6.06 7.96
C PRO A 225 16.37 6.44 9.15
N SER A 226 16.74 6.04 10.36
CA SER A 226 15.86 6.18 11.54
C SER A 226 16.64 6.55 12.77
N VAL A 227 16.06 7.40 13.63
CA VAL A 227 16.74 7.91 14.83
C VAL A 227 15.85 7.72 16.05
N ALA A 228 16.42 7.09 17.07
CA ALA A 228 15.79 6.88 18.36
C ALA A 228 16.13 8.05 19.28
N ILE A 229 15.13 8.59 19.94
CA ILE A 229 15.28 9.71 20.87
C ILE A 229 14.66 9.40 22.22
N HIS A 230 15.32 9.90 23.25
CA HIS A 230 14.81 9.94 24.60
C HIS A 230 14.31 11.33 24.91
N GLY A 231 13.48 11.41 25.95
CA GLY A 231 13.46 12.63 26.72
C GLY A 231 12.69 12.52 28.01
N TYR A 232 13.15 13.36 28.91
CA TYR A 232 12.76 13.45 30.29
C TYR A 232 12.30 14.89 30.50
N LEU A 233 11.28 15.11 31.32
CA LEU A 233 10.64 16.44 31.48
C LEU A 233 11.57 17.54 32.00
N ASP A 234 12.81 17.23 32.35
CA ASP A 234 13.85 18.18 32.72
C ASP A 234 14.67 18.72 31.53
N THR A 235 14.58 18.06 30.37
CA THR A 235 15.24 18.47 29.14
C THR A 235 14.37 19.52 28.43
N SER A 236 14.56 20.78 28.84
CA SER A 236 14.03 22.02 28.21
C SER A 236 14.36 22.22 26.71
N SER A 237 14.67 21.14 25.98
CA SER A 237 15.05 21.16 24.58
C SER A 237 13.83 21.31 23.68
N ASP A 238 13.85 22.39 22.91
CA ASP A 238 12.84 22.74 21.92
C ASP A 238 12.62 21.57 20.94
N ALA A 239 11.38 21.09 20.84
CA ALA A 239 10.99 20.03 19.92
C ALA A 239 11.23 20.42 18.44
N SER A 240 11.41 21.70 18.13
CA SER A 240 11.74 22.19 16.78
C SER A 240 13.06 21.62 16.22
N VAL A 241 13.96 21.12 17.07
CA VAL A 241 15.17 20.42 16.61
C VAL A 241 14.82 19.16 15.81
N LEU A 242 13.72 18.49 16.16
CA LEU A 242 13.22 17.32 15.45
C LEU A 242 12.72 17.71 14.05
N SER A 243 12.02 18.84 13.95
CA SER A 243 11.66 19.43 12.65
C SER A 243 12.88 19.84 11.84
N THR A 244 13.97 20.29 12.48
CA THR A 244 15.23 20.60 11.77
C THR A 244 15.84 19.33 11.15
N VAL A 245 15.88 18.23 11.91
CA VAL A 245 16.35 16.93 11.39
C VAL A 245 15.45 16.43 10.27
N HIS A 246 14.13 16.46 10.45
CA HIS A 246 13.20 16.06 9.39
C HIS A 246 13.35 16.93 8.13
N ASN A 247 13.49 18.24 8.26
CA ASN A 247 13.66 19.12 7.10
C ASN A 247 14.98 18.86 6.36
N ASN A 248 16.04 18.49 7.08
CA ASN A 248 17.33 18.13 6.48
C ASN A 248 17.33 16.71 5.90
N PHE A 249 16.56 15.80 6.50
CA PHE A 249 16.47 14.37 6.17
C PHE A 249 15.00 13.91 6.18
N PRO A 250 14.20 14.24 5.15
CA PRO A 250 12.75 14.02 5.15
C PRO A 250 12.35 12.55 5.12
N ASP A 251 13.23 11.69 4.61
CA ASP A 251 13.03 10.24 4.56
C ASP A 251 13.36 9.56 5.90
N VAL A 252 13.89 10.31 6.88
CA VAL A 252 14.19 9.81 8.22
C VAL A 252 12.97 9.83 9.12
N PHE A 253 12.61 8.69 9.69
CA PHE A 253 11.62 8.66 10.76
C PHE A 253 12.26 8.81 12.14
N LEU A 254 11.54 9.50 13.02
CA LEU A 254 11.95 9.76 14.40
C LEU A 254 11.09 8.92 15.34
N LEU A 255 11.72 8.18 16.25
CA LEU A 255 11.02 7.33 17.21
C LEU A 255 11.40 7.70 18.63
N TYR A 256 10.40 7.97 19.48
CA TYR A 256 10.62 8.13 20.91
C TYR A 256 10.67 6.77 21.57
N THR A 257 11.86 6.35 22.00
CA THR A 257 12.14 5.00 22.50
C THR A 257 12.21 4.93 24.02
N GLU A 258 12.33 6.09 24.68
CA GLU A 258 12.33 6.18 26.14
C GLU A 258 11.79 7.53 26.63
N ALA A 259 10.80 7.46 27.52
CA ALA A 259 10.37 8.59 28.32
C ALA A 259 10.05 8.12 29.74
N CYS A 260 10.37 8.95 30.73
CA CYS A 260 9.90 8.73 32.09
C CYS A 260 9.74 10.03 32.88
N ASN A 261 8.87 9.97 33.89
CA ASN A 261 8.67 11.04 34.88
C ASN A 261 9.24 10.66 36.24
N GLY A 262 9.52 11.67 37.08
CA GLY A 262 10.01 11.45 38.44
C GLY A 262 11.54 11.42 38.57
N VAL A 263 12.30 11.62 37.48
CA VAL A 263 13.78 11.65 37.47
C VAL A 263 14.36 12.66 38.48
N GLN A 264 13.71 13.82 38.67
CA GLN A 264 14.18 14.85 39.61
C GLN A 264 13.79 14.60 41.08
N THR A 265 12.71 13.84 41.31
CA THR A 265 12.15 13.63 42.65
C THR A 265 12.50 12.26 43.22
N ASN A 266 13.00 11.33 42.39
CA ASN A 266 13.30 9.93 42.70
C ASN A 266 12.14 9.21 43.39
N ARG A 267 10.89 9.55 43.04
CA ARG A 267 9.70 9.05 43.74
C ARG A 267 8.50 8.94 42.80
N VAL A 268 7.75 7.85 42.99
CA VAL A 268 6.39 7.67 42.51
C VAL A 268 5.46 8.67 43.20
N GLU A 269 4.63 9.37 42.41
CA GLU A 269 3.60 10.26 42.94
C GLU A 269 2.22 9.74 42.53
N LEU A 270 1.64 8.89 43.38
CA LEU A 270 0.35 8.24 43.12
C LEU A 270 -0.74 9.26 42.80
N GLY A 271 -1.30 9.15 41.60
CA GLY A 271 -2.40 10.01 41.16
C GLY A 271 -1.98 11.38 40.65
N SER A 272 -0.68 11.60 40.35
CA SER A 272 -0.18 12.88 39.87
C SER A 272 -0.74 13.24 38.49
N TRP A 273 -1.64 14.23 38.44
CA TRP A 273 -2.08 14.83 37.18
C TRP A 273 -0.94 15.60 36.51
N GLU A 274 -0.03 16.21 37.27
CA GLU A 274 1.10 16.96 36.72
C GLU A 274 1.96 16.05 35.82
N ASN A 275 2.25 14.83 36.27
CA ASN A 275 2.95 13.83 35.47
C ASN A 275 2.18 13.45 34.20
N GLY A 276 0.85 13.25 34.31
CA GLY A 276 -0.02 12.98 33.16
C GLY A 276 -0.06 14.13 32.16
N GLU A 277 -0.29 15.36 32.62
CA GLU A 277 -0.34 16.58 31.80
C GLU A 277 0.98 16.79 31.06
N ALA A 278 2.11 16.47 31.71
CA ALA A 278 3.42 16.64 31.11
C ALA A 278 3.72 15.58 30.04
N TYR A 279 3.27 14.32 30.20
CA TYR A 279 3.29 13.34 29.11
C TYR A 279 2.44 13.79 27.92
N ALA A 280 1.22 14.28 28.18
CA ALA A 280 0.34 14.78 27.12
C ALA A 280 1.02 15.92 26.35
N TYR A 281 1.61 16.87 27.08
CA TYR A 281 2.33 17.99 26.50
C TYR A 281 3.48 17.51 25.61
N ASP A 282 4.38 16.66 26.13
CA ASP A 282 5.54 16.21 25.37
C ASP A 282 5.13 15.40 24.14
N ILE A 283 4.20 14.45 24.26
CA ILE A 283 3.67 13.66 23.14
C ILE A 283 3.12 14.58 22.04
N ILE A 284 2.32 15.59 22.41
CA ILE A 284 1.79 16.57 21.45
C ILE A 284 2.93 17.34 20.76
N GLN A 285 3.91 17.83 21.53
CA GLN A 285 5.02 18.59 20.96
C GLN A 285 5.84 17.74 19.99
N VAL A 286 6.21 16.53 20.37
CA VAL A 286 7.11 15.70 19.55
C VAL A 286 6.41 15.14 18.32
N THR A 287 5.12 14.79 18.41
CA THR A 287 4.34 14.33 17.25
C THR A 287 4.06 15.46 16.25
N ASN A 288 3.84 16.69 16.73
CA ASN A 288 3.82 17.87 15.87
C ASN A 288 5.18 18.15 15.21
N ASN A 289 6.26 17.64 15.77
CA ASN A 289 7.62 17.72 15.24
C ASN A 289 8.14 16.36 14.72
N TRP A 290 7.29 15.62 14.00
CA TRP A 290 7.66 14.45 13.17
C TRP A 290 8.01 13.15 13.90
N VAL A 291 7.80 13.07 15.22
CA VAL A 291 7.88 11.78 15.92
C VAL A 291 6.74 10.87 15.50
N THR A 292 7.11 9.64 15.18
CA THR A 292 6.23 8.64 14.57
C THR A 292 5.78 7.55 15.53
N GLY A 293 6.36 7.47 16.73
CA GLY A 293 5.91 6.58 17.80
C GLY A 293 6.52 6.96 19.15
N TRP A 294 5.94 6.45 20.24
CA TRP A 294 6.32 6.87 21.60
C TRP A 294 6.24 5.72 22.61
N VAL A 295 7.32 5.54 23.38
CA VAL A 295 7.48 4.42 24.32
C VAL A 295 7.80 4.95 25.73
N ASP A 296 6.97 4.55 26.69
CA ASP A 296 7.23 4.74 28.12
C ASP A 296 8.33 3.80 28.63
N TRP A 297 9.17 4.26 29.56
CA TRP A 297 10.29 3.45 30.04
C TRP A 297 9.87 2.24 30.90
N ASN A 298 8.78 2.30 31.67
CA ASN A 298 8.36 1.19 32.50
C ASN A 298 6.83 1.08 32.55
N ILE A 299 6.27 -0.01 32.02
CA ILE A 299 4.82 -0.21 32.05
C ILE A 299 4.29 -0.51 33.46
N ALA A 300 5.12 -1.01 34.37
CA ALA A 300 4.71 -1.30 35.75
C ALA A 300 5.88 -1.15 36.74
N LEU A 301 5.68 -0.43 37.84
CA LEU A 301 6.65 -0.32 38.94
C LEU A 301 5.97 -0.50 40.29
N ASP A 302 6.75 -0.72 41.35
CA ASP A 302 6.24 -0.70 42.73
C ASP A 302 6.06 0.75 43.25
N PRO A 303 5.47 0.99 44.44
CA PRO A 303 5.30 2.35 44.98
C PRO A 303 6.61 3.04 45.37
N GLN A 304 7.76 2.38 45.24
CA GLN A 304 9.07 2.98 45.37
C GLN A 304 9.67 3.37 44.02
N GLY A 305 9.11 2.90 42.90
CA GLY A 305 9.63 3.11 41.55
C GLY A 305 10.67 2.06 41.13
N GLY A 306 10.63 0.86 41.71
CA GLY A 306 11.56 -0.24 41.44
C GLY A 306 10.85 -1.56 41.09
N PRO A 307 11.54 -2.72 41.21
CA PRO A 307 12.89 -2.90 41.74
C PRO A 307 13.99 -2.50 40.74
N ASN A 308 15.10 -1.96 41.25
CA ASN A 308 16.26 -1.61 40.44
C ASN A 308 17.54 -1.73 41.30
N TRP A 309 18.67 -2.10 40.71
CA TRP A 309 19.95 -2.24 41.41
C TRP A 309 20.72 -0.92 41.52
N ALA A 310 20.37 0.07 40.70
CA ALA A 310 21.13 1.29 40.55
C ALA A 310 20.67 2.45 41.44
N ASN A 311 19.63 2.24 42.26
CA ASN A 311 18.92 3.27 43.03
C ASN A 311 18.35 4.41 42.16
N ASN A 312 17.93 4.07 40.93
CA ASN A 312 17.19 4.96 40.05
C ASN A 312 15.69 4.72 40.22
N PHE A 313 14.92 5.74 40.59
CA PHE A 313 13.50 5.57 40.86
C PHE A 313 12.71 6.57 40.03
N VAL A 314 11.82 6.04 39.19
CA VAL A 314 10.96 6.83 38.32
C VAL A 314 9.51 6.40 38.53
N ASP A 315 8.60 7.16 37.95
CA ASP A 315 7.18 6.85 37.94
C ASP A 315 6.80 5.96 36.74
N ALA A 316 5.66 5.28 36.80
CA ALA A 316 5.16 4.41 35.74
C ALA A 316 3.63 4.53 35.57
N PRO A 317 3.05 4.32 34.38
CA PRO A 317 1.60 4.52 34.21
C PRO A 317 0.74 3.55 35.05
N ILE A 318 1.28 2.38 35.44
CA ILE A 318 0.68 1.49 36.44
C ILE A 318 1.65 1.26 37.60
N ILE A 319 1.16 1.40 38.83
CA ILE A 319 1.89 1.09 40.05
C ILE A 319 1.30 -0.16 40.71
N VAL A 320 2.14 -1.13 41.03
CA VAL A 320 1.76 -2.43 41.59
C VAL A 320 2.01 -2.47 43.08
N ASN A 321 0.96 -2.74 43.85
CA ASN A 321 1.04 -3.03 45.28
C ASN A 321 0.83 -4.52 45.52
N ALA A 322 1.91 -5.28 45.41
CA ALA A 322 1.92 -6.73 45.57
C ALA A 322 1.36 -7.21 46.91
N THR A 323 1.56 -6.44 47.99
CA THR A 323 1.10 -6.84 49.34
C THR A 323 -0.42 -6.80 49.44
N ALA A 324 -1.07 -5.89 48.71
CA ALA A 324 -2.51 -5.76 48.66
C ALA A 324 -3.15 -6.55 47.50
N ASP A 325 -2.35 -7.13 46.59
CA ASP A 325 -2.81 -7.67 45.30
C ASP A 325 -3.57 -6.63 44.46
N GLU A 326 -3.10 -5.38 44.51
CA GLU A 326 -3.71 -4.22 43.85
C GLU A 326 -2.75 -3.61 42.83
N PHE A 327 -3.30 -2.96 41.82
CA PHE A 327 -2.56 -2.08 40.92
C PHE A 327 -3.32 -0.78 40.70
N TYR A 328 -2.60 0.33 40.59
CA TYR A 328 -3.14 1.67 40.44
C TYR A 328 -2.86 2.17 39.02
N LYS A 329 -3.92 2.43 38.26
CA LYS A 329 -3.81 3.15 36.98
C LYS A 329 -3.66 4.63 37.27
N GLN A 330 -2.51 5.20 36.93
CA GLN A 330 -2.20 6.60 37.18
C GLN A 330 -2.77 7.51 36.09
N PRO A 331 -2.88 8.83 36.29
CA PRO A 331 -3.26 9.76 35.23
C PRO A 331 -2.45 9.62 33.93
N MET A 332 -1.16 9.27 34.03
CA MET A 332 -0.31 8.96 32.86
C MET A 332 -0.88 7.82 32.00
N TYR A 333 -1.48 6.78 32.60
CA TYR A 333 -2.10 5.68 31.84
C TYR A 333 -3.27 6.19 30.99
N TYR A 334 -4.14 7.00 31.59
CA TYR A 334 -5.32 7.55 30.90
C TYR A 334 -4.90 8.52 29.80
N VAL A 335 -3.92 9.39 30.08
CA VAL A 335 -3.32 10.26 29.06
C VAL A 335 -2.76 9.46 27.89
N LEU A 336 -1.99 8.41 28.14
CA LEU A 336 -1.45 7.56 27.08
C LEU A 336 -2.56 6.85 26.30
N ALA A 337 -3.70 6.53 26.92
CA ALA A 337 -4.87 5.96 26.25
C ALA A 337 -5.48 6.94 25.21
N HIS A 338 -5.45 8.26 25.44
CA HIS A 338 -5.91 9.23 24.44
C HIS A 338 -5.15 9.13 23.11
N PHE A 339 -3.88 8.70 23.15
CA PHE A 339 -3.04 8.52 21.97
C PHE A 339 -3.08 7.08 21.46
N SER A 340 -2.66 6.11 22.28
CA SER A 340 -2.55 4.70 21.90
C SER A 340 -3.87 4.10 21.38
N LYS A 341 -5.00 4.46 22.00
CA LYS A 341 -6.30 3.92 21.62
C LYS A 341 -6.78 4.48 20.29
N PHE A 342 -6.73 5.81 20.16
CA PHE A 342 -7.37 6.56 19.08
C PHE A 342 -6.44 6.85 17.90
N VAL A 343 -5.13 6.63 18.04
CA VAL A 343 -4.13 6.82 16.98
C VAL A 343 -3.46 5.47 16.70
N PRO A 344 -4.17 4.53 16.03
CA PRO A 344 -3.61 3.21 15.70
C PRO A 344 -2.44 3.30 14.72
N GLN A 345 -1.69 2.21 14.60
CA GLN A 345 -0.65 2.04 13.58
C GLN A 345 -1.19 2.40 12.19
N GLY A 346 -0.39 3.14 11.42
CA GLY A 346 -0.78 3.64 10.10
C GLY A 346 -1.45 5.01 10.12
N SER A 347 -1.84 5.54 11.30
CA SER A 347 -2.41 6.89 11.38
C SER A 347 -1.45 7.96 10.85
N GLN A 348 -1.95 8.93 10.11
CA GLN A 348 -1.17 10.02 9.52
C GLN A 348 -1.40 11.32 10.29
N ARG A 349 -0.32 11.98 10.73
CA ARG A 349 -0.42 13.29 11.40
C ARG A 349 -0.79 14.36 10.38
N ILE A 350 -1.88 15.07 10.60
CA ILE A 350 -2.32 16.18 9.74
C ILE A 350 -2.10 17.52 10.42
N GLN A 351 -2.00 18.58 9.62
CA GLN A 351 -1.84 19.93 10.15
C GLN A 351 -3.16 20.42 10.78
N LEU A 352 -3.11 20.90 12.01
CA LEU A 352 -4.19 21.66 12.64
C LEU A 352 -3.77 23.12 12.76
N SER A 353 -4.47 24.01 12.03
CA SER A 353 -4.20 25.44 12.06
C SER A 353 -5.03 26.12 13.15
N THR A 354 -4.39 26.88 14.04
CA THR A 354 -5.06 27.65 15.10
C THR A 354 -5.09 29.14 14.74
N THR A 355 -6.25 29.79 14.88
CA THR A 355 -6.37 31.25 14.71
C THR A 355 -6.22 32.01 16.03
N ASP A 356 -6.46 31.33 17.14
CA ASP A 356 -6.29 31.76 18.53
C ASP A 356 -6.05 30.49 19.34
N ASP A 357 -4.83 30.28 19.84
CA ASP A 357 -4.47 29.05 20.53
C ASP A 357 -5.14 28.92 21.92
N LYS A 358 -5.55 30.05 22.53
CA LYS A 358 -6.04 30.14 23.92
C LYS A 358 -5.19 29.33 24.92
N GLY A 359 -3.90 29.13 24.64
CA GLY A 359 -3.02 28.26 25.42
C GLY A 359 -3.43 26.77 25.43
N ILE A 360 -4.05 26.27 24.36
CA ILE A 360 -4.41 24.85 24.18
C ILE A 360 -3.40 24.16 23.27
N GLU A 361 -2.78 23.10 23.78
CA GLU A 361 -1.95 22.22 22.97
C GLU A 361 -2.84 21.25 22.20
N ASN A 362 -2.46 20.92 20.98
CA ASN A 362 -3.29 20.09 20.12
C ASN A 362 -2.46 19.33 19.09
N VAL A 363 -2.98 18.18 18.67
CA VAL A 363 -2.46 17.40 17.55
C VAL A 363 -3.63 16.71 16.84
N ALA A 364 -3.51 16.54 15.53
CA ALA A 364 -4.55 15.92 14.72
C ALA A 364 -3.97 14.81 13.82
N PHE A 365 -4.78 13.77 13.61
CA PHE A 365 -4.46 12.61 12.80
C PHE A 365 -5.63 12.22 11.90
N VAL A 366 -5.33 11.49 10.84
CA VAL A 366 -6.29 10.65 10.11
C VAL A 366 -5.91 9.20 10.38
N ASP A 367 -6.83 8.41 10.91
CA ASP A 367 -6.61 6.98 11.15
C ASP A 367 -6.71 6.16 9.85
N PRO A 368 -6.31 4.87 9.83
CA PRO A 368 -6.38 4.02 8.64
C PRO A 368 -7.80 3.81 8.07
N ASN A 369 -8.85 4.11 8.85
CA ASN A 369 -10.23 4.03 8.40
C ASN A 369 -10.75 5.36 7.82
N GLY A 370 -9.89 6.37 7.72
CA GLY A 370 -10.24 7.71 7.26
C GLY A 370 -10.94 8.59 8.31
N ASN A 371 -10.93 8.19 9.59
CA ASN A 371 -11.49 9.01 10.65
C ASN A 371 -10.50 10.10 11.04
N THR A 372 -11.00 11.32 11.26
CA THR A 372 -10.15 12.39 11.81
C THR A 372 -10.14 12.28 13.33
N VAL A 373 -8.96 12.30 13.93
CA VAL A 373 -8.78 12.24 15.38
C VAL A 373 -8.07 13.50 15.81
N VAL A 374 -8.65 14.24 16.75
CA VAL A 374 -8.02 15.45 17.28
C VAL A 374 -7.93 15.36 18.80
N ILE A 375 -6.72 15.52 19.32
CA ILE A 375 -6.42 15.46 20.75
C ILE A 375 -6.08 16.88 21.20
N PHE A 376 -6.75 17.33 22.26
CA PHE A 376 -6.58 18.65 22.85
C PHE A 376 -6.15 18.52 24.30
N LEU A 377 -5.25 19.40 24.75
CA LEU A 377 -4.81 19.50 26.14
C LEU A 377 -4.98 20.94 26.63
N ASN A 378 -5.85 21.10 27.63
CA ASN A 378 -6.04 22.35 28.35
C ASN A 378 -5.18 22.38 29.61
N ARG A 379 -4.06 23.11 29.55
CA ARG A 379 -3.17 23.33 30.71
C ARG A 379 -3.52 24.58 31.51
N ASN A 380 -4.60 25.28 31.14
CA ASN A 380 -5.03 26.48 31.86
C ASN A 380 -5.74 26.10 33.17
N ASP A 381 -5.66 26.99 34.15
CA ASP A 381 -6.42 26.88 35.42
C ASP A 381 -7.91 27.24 35.27
N GLY A 382 -8.34 27.60 34.04
CA GLY A 382 -9.73 27.92 33.70
C GLY A 382 -10.25 27.07 32.54
N PRO A 383 -11.59 26.92 32.41
CA PRO A 383 -12.19 26.22 31.29
C PRO A 383 -11.97 26.99 29.99
N VAL A 384 -11.85 26.27 28.87
CA VAL A 384 -11.66 26.86 27.55
C VAL A 384 -12.70 26.32 26.57
N SER A 385 -13.39 27.23 25.88
CA SER A 385 -14.28 26.90 24.77
C SER A 385 -13.54 27.05 23.44
N LEU A 386 -13.56 25.99 22.65
CA LEU A 386 -12.95 25.87 21.33
C LEU A 386 -14.04 25.72 20.28
N ALA A 387 -13.81 26.33 19.11
CA ALA A 387 -14.57 26.08 17.89
C ALA A 387 -13.58 25.50 16.88
N VAL A 388 -13.84 24.27 16.44
CA VAL A 388 -12.93 23.54 15.57
C VAL A 388 -13.64 23.37 14.23
N LYS A 389 -12.96 23.81 13.17
CA LYS A 389 -13.49 23.79 11.81
C LYS A 389 -12.83 22.68 11.01
N ASP A 390 -13.63 21.71 10.58
CA ASP A 390 -13.28 20.73 9.58
C ASP A 390 -13.77 21.26 8.20
N PRO A 391 -12.89 21.41 7.18
CA PRO A 391 -13.29 21.91 5.86
C PRO A 391 -14.40 21.13 5.19
N ASN A 392 -14.51 19.83 5.48
CA ASN A 392 -15.44 18.90 4.85
C ASN A 392 -16.68 18.65 5.70
N ARG A 393 -16.58 18.86 7.03
CA ARG A 393 -17.64 18.48 8.00
C ARG A 393 -18.24 19.65 8.80
N GLY A 394 -17.75 20.88 8.61
CA GLY A 394 -18.29 22.08 9.24
C GLY A 394 -17.59 22.45 10.55
N VAL A 395 -18.32 23.04 11.50
CA VAL A 395 -17.76 23.55 12.77
C VAL A 395 -18.45 22.89 13.95
N PHE A 396 -17.67 22.34 14.88
CA PHE A 396 -18.17 21.91 16.18
C PHE A 396 -17.54 22.73 17.30
N ASN A 397 -18.21 22.77 18.45
CA ASN A 397 -17.70 23.45 19.64
C ASN A 397 -17.36 22.41 20.71
N LEU A 398 -16.24 22.60 21.39
CA LEU A 398 -15.79 21.79 22.52
C LEU A 398 -15.57 22.71 23.72
N ASN A 399 -16.11 22.34 24.87
CA ASN A 399 -15.79 23.00 26.14
C ASN A 399 -14.89 22.06 26.91
N MET A 400 -13.67 22.52 27.21
CA MET A 400 -12.70 21.78 28.01
C MET A 400 -12.66 22.36 29.42
N ASP A 401 -12.69 21.47 30.41
CA ASP A 401 -12.50 21.84 31.81
C ASP A 401 -11.04 22.29 32.06
N PRO A 402 -10.76 23.05 33.14
CA PRO A 402 -9.38 23.34 33.54
C PRO A 402 -8.57 22.05 33.67
N ARG A 403 -7.29 22.09 33.30
CA ARG A 403 -6.36 20.97 33.54
C ARG A 403 -6.91 19.63 33.03
N SER A 404 -7.26 19.58 31.74
CA SER A 404 -7.94 18.42 31.13
C SER A 404 -7.38 18.07 29.76
N ILE A 405 -7.61 16.83 29.32
CA ILE A 405 -7.32 16.34 27.97
C ILE A 405 -8.61 15.80 27.35
N ALA A 406 -8.79 15.95 26.03
CA ALA A 406 -9.96 15.45 25.32
C ALA A 406 -9.59 14.92 23.93
N THR A 407 -10.28 13.86 23.48
CA THR A 407 -10.14 13.32 22.12
C THR A 407 -11.48 13.39 21.39
N SER A 408 -11.46 14.02 20.22
CA SER A 408 -12.60 14.08 19.30
C SER A 408 -12.34 13.18 18.09
N VAL A 409 -13.28 12.29 17.77
CA VAL A 409 -13.20 11.39 16.62
C VAL A 409 -14.33 11.69 15.64
N PHE A 410 -13.96 12.02 14.40
CA PHE A 410 -14.87 12.28 13.29
C PHE A 410 -14.92 11.07 12.40
N ILE A 411 -16.03 10.33 12.46
CA ILE A 411 -16.22 9.09 11.68
C ILE A 411 -16.49 9.44 10.21
N SER A 412 -15.98 8.63 9.29
CA SER A 412 -16.12 8.84 7.84
C SER A 412 -17.56 8.82 7.31
N ASP A 413 -18.54 8.38 8.11
CA ASP A 413 -19.98 8.49 7.87
C ASP A 413 -20.71 9.17 9.05
N ASP A 414 -21.03 10.46 8.91
CA ASP A 414 -22.10 11.24 9.58
C ASP A 414 -22.34 11.15 11.11
N ASP A 415 -21.36 10.78 11.96
CA ASP A 415 -21.49 10.90 13.43
C ASP A 415 -20.18 11.32 14.11
N THR A 416 -20.17 12.50 14.74
CA THR A 416 -19.03 12.98 15.54
C THR A 416 -19.19 12.49 16.97
N ARG A 417 -18.26 11.67 17.46
CA ARG A 417 -18.25 11.24 18.87
C ARG A 417 -17.14 11.98 19.60
N ILE A 418 -17.52 12.73 20.63
CA ILE A 418 -16.59 13.38 21.56
C ILE A 418 -16.42 12.44 22.75
N TYR A 419 -15.18 12.01 23.02
CA TYR A 419 -14.83 11.22 24.19
C TYR A 419 -14.19 12.16 25.23
N CYS A 420 -14.94 12.47 26.30
CA CYS A 420 -14.43 13.16 27.48
C CYS A 420 -14.23 12.13 28.60
N ASP A 421 -13.08 12.17 29.29
CA ASP A 421 -12.74 11.17 30.31
C ASP A 421 -13.46 11.41 31.65
N TYR A 422 -13.45 10.32 32.43
CA TYR A 422 -14.15 10.02 33.66
C TYR A 422 -13.83 10.97 34.84
N ASP A 423 -14.90 11.38 35.52
CA ASP A 423 -14.84 12.08 36.80
C ASP A 423 -14.25 11.14 37.89
N LEU A 424 -13.17 11.61 38.52
CA LEU A 424 -12.42 10.97 39.60
C LEU A 424 -13.17 11.08 40.94
N GLU A 425 -14.28 10.36 41.13
CA GLU A 425 -14.77 10.05 42.49
C GLU A 425 -15.45 8.67 42.55
N ASP A 426 -14.89 7.77 43.35
CA ASP A 426 -15.51 6.51 43.75
C ASP A 426 -16.94 6.72 44.28
N LYS A 427 -17.93 6.08 43.63
CA LYS A 427 -18.92 5.17 44.26
C LYS A 427 -19.97 4.67 43.28
N LEU A 428 -20.33 3.39 43.47
CA LEU A 428 -21.63 2.80 43.12
C LEU A 428 -22.76 3.84 43.20
N TYR A 429 -23.52 4.03 42.11
CA TYR A 429 -25.00 4.08 42.07
C TYR A 429 -25.44 4.38 40.63
N LEU A 430 -26.24 3.48 40.02
CA LEU A 430 -27.15 3.83 38.91
C LEU A 430 -28.05 4.99 39.37
N PRO A 431 -28.38 6.01 38.54
CA PRO A 431 -29.59 5.90 37.69
C PRO A 431 -29.72 6.83 36.44
N VAL A 432 -30.57 6.37 35.52
CA VAL A 432 -31.66 7.08 34.78
C VAL A 432 -31.77 8.61 34.89
N THR A 433 -31.76 9.32 33.74
CA THR A 433 -32.72 10.34 33.22
C THR A 433 -32.03 11.10 32.05
N CYS A 434 -32.64 11.30 30.87
CA CYS A 434 -33.76 12.20 30.63
C CYS A 434 -34.46 11.88 29.28
N ILE A 435 -35.77 11.69 29.34
CA ILE A 435 -36.72 11.76 28.23
C ILE A 435 -37.58 13.02 28.42
N ASN A 436 -37.96 13.66 27.30
CA ASN A 436 -38.99 14.67 27.03
C ASN A 436 -38.66 16.16 27.17
N ALA A 437 -38.85 16.91 26.06
CA ALA A 437 -40.08 17.71 25.90
C ALA A 437 -40.31 18.16 24.45
N LEU A 438 -41.50 17.83 23.92
CA LEU A 438 -42.10 18.44 22.73
C LEU A 438 -43.36 19.23 23.16
N VAL A 439 -43.67 20.29 22.41
CA VAL A 439 -44.95 21.04 22.26
C VAL A 439 -45.30 22.19 23.23
N HIS A 440 -45.28 23.44 22.70
CA HIS A 440 -46.39 24.43 22.57
C HIS A 440 -45.78 25.74 22.01
N SER A 441 -46.29 26.40 20.97
CA SER A 441 -47.66 26.89 20.82
C SER A 441 -48.00 27.29 19.37
N ILE A 442 -49.25 27.06 18.98
CA ILE A 442 -49.94 27.69 17.85
C ILE A 442 -50.90 28.73 18.44
N SER A 443 -50.90 29.97 17.94
CA SER A 443 -52.14 30.72 17.71
C SER A 443 -51.92 31.94 16.80
N ARG A 444 -52.54 31.94 15.62
CA ARG A 444 -53.70 32.82 15.33
C ARG A 444 -54.24 32.57 13.92
N VAL A 445 -55.54 32.33 13.90
CA VAL A 445 -56.44 32.15 12.75
C VAL A 445 -57.01 33.52 12.37
N GLN A 446 -57.17 33.80 11.06
CA GLN A 446 -58.45 34.21 10.46
C GLN A 446 -58.37 34.32 8.92
N THR A 447 -59.42 33.80 8.28
CA THR A 447 -59.67 33.60 6.84
C THR A 447 -60.56 34.75 6.27
N PRO A 448 -61.25 34.62 5.10
CA PRO A 448 -60.83 34.97 3.73
C PRO A 448 -61.77 35.99 3.04
N GLN A 449 -61.40 36.55 1.86
CA GLN A 449 -62.26 36.71 0.64
C GLN A 449 -61.86 37.85 -0.35
N THR A 450 -61.74 37.44 -1.62
CA THR A 450 -62.04 38.08 -2.92
C THR A 450 -61.23 39.23 -3.56
N ALA A 451 -60.81 38.90 -4.80
CA ALA A 451 -61.08 39.61 -6.08
C ALA A 451 -60.16 40.76 -6.58
N MET A 452 -59.37 40.37 -7.60
CA MET A 452 -59.36 40.93 -8.98
C MET A 452 -58.38 42.07 -9.35
N LYS A 453 -57.70 41.81 -10.49
CA LYS A 453 -56.89 42.68 -11.39
C LYS A 453 -55.43 42.86 -10.95
N LEU A 454 -54.39 42.72 -11.77
CA LEU A 454 -54.15 42.77 -13.23
C LEU A 454 -53.14 41.63 -13.56
N LEU A 455 -53.16 40.85 -14.65
CA LEU A 455 -53.43 41.09 -16.07
C LEU A 455 -52.51 42.15 -16.70
N VAL A 456 -51.21 41.81 -16.90
CA VAL A 456 -50.34 42.16 -18.05
C VAL A 456 -49.01 41.40 -17.88
N ALA A 457 -48.79 40.34 -18.66
CA ALA A 457 -47.51 39.86 -19.21
C ALA A 457 -47.64 38.41 -19.72
N LEU A 458 -48.67 38.16 -20.52
CA LEU A 458 -48.91 36.89 -21.21
C LEU A 458 -49.17 37.22 -22.69
N VAL A 459 -48.16 37.81 -23.36
CA VAL A 459 -48.19 38.15 -24.81
C VAL A 459 -46.81 37.98 -25.48
N LEU A 460 -45.88 37.17 -24.96
CA LEU A 460 -44.57 36.95 -25.61
C LEU A 460 -44.15 35.46 -25.64
N ALA A 461 -45.10 34.57 -25.91
CA ALA A 461 -44.79 33.17 -26.19
C ALA A 461 -45.79 32.61 -27.19
N LEU A 462 -45.57 32.87 -28.48
CA LEU A 462 -46.01 32.06 -29.63
C LEU A 462 -45.55 32.78 -30.91
N TRP A 463 -45.10 32.01 -31.90
CA TRP A 463 -44.47 32.37 -33.19
C TRP A 463 -42.94 32.34 -33.21
N MET A 464 -42.38 31.13 -33.29
CA MET A 464 -41.60 30.67 -34.46
C MET A 464 -41.23 29.18 -34.31
N GLN A 465 -42.12 28.32 -34.81
CA GLN A 465 -41.75 27.00 -35.32
C GLN A 465 -41.64 27.11 -36.84
N VAL A 466 -40.42 27.15 -37.39
CA VAL A 466 -40.05 26.52 -38.67
C VAL A 466 -38.54 26.21 -38.59
N LEU A 467 -38.21 24.95 -38.89
CA LEU A 467 -36.88 24.36 -39.04
C LEU A 467 -35.75 25.30 -39.51
N PRO A 468 -34.51 25.02 -39.07
CA PRO A 468 -33.62 24.31 -39.96
C PRO A 468 -33.14 22.99 -39.37
N ILE A 469 -33.18 21.95 -40.22
CA ILE A 469 -32.42 20.72 -40.09
C ILE A 469 -30.94 21.10 -39.93
N LEU A 470 -30.42 20.99 -38.71
CA LEU A 470 -29.00 20.81 -38.48
C LEU A 470 -28.78 19.31 -38.42
N ILE A 471 -28.18 18.78 -39.49
CA ILE A 471 -27.59 17.45 -39.52
C ILE A 471 -26.45 17.51 -38.49
N PHE A 472 -26.72 17.10 -37.25
CA PHE A 472 -25.67 16.61 -36.37
C PHE A 472 -25.25 15.25 -36.94
N SER A 473 -24.30 15.25 -37.87
CA SER A 473 -23.56 14.06 -38.21
C SER A 473 -22.67 13.73 -37.03
N SER A 474 -23.18 12.99 -36.04
CA SER A 474 -22.29 12.13 -35.26
C SER A 474 -21.66 11.17 -36.28
N VAL A 475 -20.34 11.09 -36.30
CA VAL A 475 -19.64 10.06 -37.08
C VAL A 475 -19.97 8.75 -36.39
N ARG A 476 -21.05 8.10 -36.83
CA ARG A 476 -21.46 6.78 -36.35
C ARG A 476 -20.45 5.78 -36.90
N GLY A 477 -19.90 4.93 -36.05
CA GLY A 477 -19.08 3.80 -36.50
C GLY A 477 -19.91 2.84 -37.36
N ASP A 478 -19.23 2.09 -38.22
CA ASP A 478 -19.83 1.07 -39.06
C ASP A 478 -20.36 -0.09 -38.19
N GLU A 479 -21.51 -0.65 -38.55
CA GLU A 479 -22.19 -1.66 -37.72
C GLU A 479 -21.48 -3.03 -37.75
N CYS A 480 -21.65 -3.82 -36.68
CA CYS A 480 -21.14 -5.19 -36.60
C CYS A 480 -21.72 -6.07 -37.74
N ALA A 481 -20.85 -6.67 -38.55
CA ALA A 481 -21.23 -7.76 -39.46
C ALA A 481 -21.32 -9.07 -38.66
N ALA A 482 -22.45 -9.26 -37.97
CA ALA A 482 -22.66 -10.36 -37.03
C ALA A 482 -22.65 -11.74 -37.70
N ARG A 483 -21.94 -12.70 -37.09
CA ARG A 483 -21.96 -14.13 -37.43
C ARG A 483 -22.17 -14.96 -36.16
N GLU A 484 -23.18 -15.82 -36.18
CA GLU A 484 -23.58 -16.70 -35.07
C GLU A 484 -22.86 -18.06 -35.13
N TYR A 485 -22.43 -18.57 -33.98
CA TYR A 485 -21.77 -19.87 -33.81
C TYR A 485 -22.53 -20.83 -32.87
N GLY A 486 -23.81 -20.52 -32.57
CA GLY A 486 -24.70 -21.34 -31.74
C GLY A 486 -24.71 -20.93 -30.27
N ALA A 487 -25.71 -21.40 -29.51
CA ALA A 487 -25.90 -21.06 -28.08
C ALA A 487 -26.03 -19.55 -27.75
N GLY A 488 -26.28 -18.70 -28.76
CA GLY A 488 -26.30 -17.24 -28.62
C GLY A 488 -24.92 -16.58 -28.74
N ASN A 489 -23.92 -17.34 -29.18
CA ASN A 489 -22.57 -16.84 -29.40
C ASN A 489 -22.44 -16.14 -30.75
N MET A 490 -22.03 -14.88 -30.74
CA MET A 490 -21.92 -14.03 -31.92
C MET A 490 -20.62 -13.23 -31.94
N VAL A 491 -19.97 -13.21 -33.11
CA VAL A 491 -18.79 -12.39 -33.41
C VAL A 491 -19.08 -11.35 -34.49
N CYS A 492 -18.27 -10.29 -34.54
CA CYS A 492 -18.28 -9.37 -35.67
C CYS A 492 -17.17 -9.75 -36.65
N VAL A 493 -17.56 -10.03 -37.89
CA VAL A 493 -16.65 -10.46 -38.95
C VAL A 493 -16.06 -9.24 -39.64
N CYS A 494 -14.74 -9.24 -39.76
CA CYS A 494 -13.99 -8.27 -40.52
C CYS A 494 -13.12 -8.98 -41.57
N ASN A 495 -12.78 -8.26 -42.64
CA ASN A 495 -11.90 -8.72 -43.71
C ASN A 495 -11.16 -7.53 -44.34
N ALA A 496 -10.54 -7.74 -45.50
CA ALA A 496 -9.80 -6.71 -46.24
C ALA A 496 -10.61 -5.45 -46.60
N THR A 497 -11.93 -5.57 -46.76
CA THR A 497 -12.80 -4.51 -47.31
C THR A 497 -13.81 -3.95 -46.32
N TYR A 498 -14.01 -4.62 -45.19
CA TYR A 498 -15.00 -4.24 -44.19
C TYR A 498 -14.52 -4.59 -42.78
N CYS A 499 -14.73 -3.68 -41.85
CA CYS A 499 -14.70 -3.96 -40.42
C CYS A 499 -15.58 -2.95 -39.68
N ASP A 500 -16.24 -3.36 -38.61
CA ASP A 500 -17.00 -2.44 -37.76
C ASP A 500 -16.05 -1.50 -36.99
N SER A 501 -16.46 -0.25 -36.86
CA SER A 501 -15.64 0.80 -36.24
C SER A 501 -16.31 1.39 -35.00
N LEU A 502 -15.49 1.89 -34.08
CA LEU A 502 -15.90 2.59 -32.87
C LEU A 502 -15.93 4.11 -33.11
N PRO A 503 -16.66 4.91 -32.31
CA PRO A 503 -16.68 6.37 -32.47
C PRO A 503 -15.28 6.97 -32.32
N SER A 504 -14.82 7.71 -33.33
CA SER A 504 -13.49 8.36 -33.28
C SER A 504 -13.40 9.48 -32.24
N GLN A 505 -14.54 10.05 -31.83
CA GLN A 505 -14.67 11.14 -30.87
C GLN A 505 -16.04 11.08 -30.17
N PHE A 506 -16.09 11.59 -28.94
CA PHE A 506 -17.33 11.67 -28.17
C PHE A 506 -17.97 13.06 -28.28
N ASN A 507 -18.99 13.19 -29.13
CA ASN A 507 -19.73 14.45 -29.29
C ASN A 507 -20.90 14.51 -28.30
N VAL A 508 -20.60 14.79 -27.04
CA VAL A 508 -21.59 14.89 -25.95
C VAL A 508 -22.53 16.08 -26.22
N PRO A 509 -23.87 15.88 -26.22
CA PRO A 509 -24.82 16.99 -26.34
C PRO A 509 -24.75 17.96 -25.16
N ASP A 510 -24.96 19.26 -25.40
CA ASP A 510 -25.01 20.27 -24.33
C ASP A 510 -26.04 19.88 -23.24
N GLY A 511 -25.58 19.77 -21.99
CA GLY A 511 -26.42 19.36 -20.85
C GLY A 511 -26.90 17.91 -20.91
N GLY A 512 -26.28 17.07 -21.75
CA GLY A 512 -26.60 15.67 -21.93
C GLY A 512 -25.45 14.72 -21.64
N PHE A 513 -25.66 13.46 -22.01
CA PHE A 513 -24.69 12.38 -21.91
C PHE A 513 -24.78 11.46 -23.13
N LEU A 514 -23.71 10.71 -23.40
CA LEU A 514 -23.71 9.59 -24.33
C LEU A 514 -23.51 8.29 -23.55
N ALA A 515 -24.28 7.26 -23.89
CA ALA A 515 -24.14 5.91 -23.37
C ALA A 515 -23.92 4.94 -24.54
N TYR A 516 -22.89 4.09 -24.43
CA TYR A 516 -22.59 3.06 -25.41
C TYR A 516 -22.87 1.70 -24.80
N VAL A 517 -23.60 0.84 -25.50
CA VAL A 517 -24.12 -0.42 -24.99
C VAL A 517 -23.60 -1.59 -25.81
N SER A 518 -23.04 -2.60 -25.15
CA SER A 518 -22.86 -3.93 -25.73
C SER A 518 -23.64 -4.96 -24.90
N SER A 519 -24.26 -5.94 -25.56
CA SER A 519 -25.09 -6.94 -24.88
C SER A 519 -24.98 -8.33 -25.50
N LYS A 520 -25.35 -9.35 -24.71
CA LYS A 520 -25.47 -10.73 -25.17
C LYS A 520 -26.41 -10.88 -26.37
N ASP A 521 -27.48 -10.07 -26.43
CA ASP A 521 -28.45 -10.02 -27.53
C ASP A 521 -27.89 -9.41 -28.83
N GLY A 522 -26.61 -9.07 -28.87
CA GLY A 522 -25.89 -8.73 -30.09
C GLY A 522 -25.64 -7.24 -30.31
N ARG A 523 -25.96 -6.37 -29.33
CA ARG A 523 -25.53 -4.96 -29.40
C ARG A 523 -24.00 -4.90 -29.26
N ARG A 524 -23.38 -4.04 -30.07
CA ARG A 524 -21.94 -3.78 -30.08
C ARG A 524 -21.76 -2.27 -30.17
N PHE A 525 -21.37 -1.63 -29.07
CA PHE A 525 -21.19 -0.18 -28.99
C PHE A 525 -22.39 0.64 -29.48
N TYR A 526 -23.60 0.15 -29.21
CA TYR A 526 -24.83 0.83 -29.58
C TYR A 526 -24.97 2.14 -28.80
N ASN A 527 -24.99 3.27 -29.50
CA ASN A 527 -25.05 4.61 -28.90
C ASN A 527 -26.48 5.04 -28.56
N ILE A 528 -26.66 5.53 -27.34
CA ILE A 528 -27.83 6.21 -26.81
C ILE A 528 -27.40 7.60 -26.32
N ALA A 529 -28.13 8.64 -26.71
CA ALA A 529 -27.96 9.98 -26.15
C ALA A 529 -29.11 10.29 -25.17
N GLY A 530 -28.81 10.99 -24.08
CA GLY A 530 -29.80 11.41 -23.09
C GLY A 530 -29.50 12.78 -22.50
N THR A 531 -30.39 13.26 -21.62
CA THR A 531 -30.30 14.57 -20.98
C THR A 531 -30.45 14.46 -19.47
N PHE A 532 -29.79 15.36 -18.74
CA PHE A 532 -29.97 15.47 -17.29
C PHE A 532 -31.33 16.08 -16.93
N GLN A 533 -31.84 15.68 -15.77
CA GLN A 533 -33.08 16.15 -15.14
C GLN A 533 -32.73 16.81 -13.80
N ASN A 534 -33.51 17.82 -13.41
CA ASN A 534 -33.24 18.59 -12.18
C ASN A 534 -33.77 17.94 -10.90
N THR A 535 -34.59 16.89 -11.01
CA THR A 535 -35.30 16.29 -9.87
C THR A 535 -35.30 14.78 -9.99
N PHE A 536 -35.04 14.09 -8.88
CA PHE A 536 -35.21 12.64 -8.74
C PHE A 536 -36.38 12.38 -7.79
N GLN A 537 -37.26 11.43 -8.12
CA GLN A 537 -38.30 10.94 -7.23
C GLN A 537 -37.95 9.53 -6.73
N ASP A 538 -38.13 9.28 -5.43
CA ASP A 538 -37.93 7.94 -4.87
C ASP A 538 -38.88 6.93 -5.55
N GLY A 539 -38.30 5.89 -6.13
CA GLY A 539 -39.00 4.88 -6.94
C GLY A 539 -38.82 5.01 -8.45
N ASP A 540 -38.09 6.02 -8.94
CA ASP A 540 -37.82 6.20 -10.38
C ASP A 540 -36.85 5.16 -10.98
N ALA A 541 -36.04 4.50 -10.13
CA ALA A 541 -35.07 3.49 -10.54
C ALA A 541 -34.88 2.42 -9.44
N GLU A 542 -34.43 1.24 -9.85
CA GLU A 542 -34.13 0.12 -8.93
C GLU A 542 -32.78 0.28 -8.24
N ALA A 543 -31.76 0.79 -8.94
CA ALA A 543 -30.45 1.11 -8.37
C ALA A 543 -30.15 2.60 -8.53
N VAL A 544 -29.57 3.20 -7.50
CA VAL A 544 -29.21 4.63 -7.50
C VAL A 544 -27.72 4.77 -7.23
N PHE A 545 -27.04 5.49 -8.11
CA PHE A 545 -25.61 5.79 -8.02
C PHE A 545 -25.41 7.30 -7.89
N THR A 546 -24.46 7.72 -7.07
CA THR A 546 -24.10 9.13 -6.88
C THR A 546 -22.63 9.31 -7.20
N VAL A 547 -22.31 10.17 -8.16
CA VAL A 547 -20.94 10.54 -8.51
C VAL A 547 -20.39 11.48 -7.45
N ASN A 548 -19.21 11.17 -6.91
CA ASN A 548 -18.48 12.07 -6.04
C ASN A 548 -17.08 12.33 -6.61
N GLN A 549 -16.89 13.53 -7.15
CA GLN A 549 -15.63 13.95 -7.79
C GLN A 549 -14.57 14.39 -6.78
N GLU A 550 -14.94 14.59 -5.50
CA GLU A 550 -14.02 15.04 -4.44
C GLU A 550 -13.18 13.89 -3.86
N ILE A 551 -13.65 12.65 -4.01
CA ILE A 551 -12.92 11.44 -3.58
C ILE A 551 -12.27 10.79 -4.80
N THR A 552 -10.95 10.95 -4.90
CA THR A 552 -10.11 10.44 -5.99
C THR A 552 -9.22 9.30 -5.52
N TYR A 553 -8.88 8.38 -6.42
CA TYR A 553 -8.06 7.19 -6.15
C TYR A 553 -6.80 7.16 -7.04
N GLN A 554 -6.53 6.07 -7.74
CA GLN A 554 -5.41 5.94 -8.67
C GLN A 554 -5.66 6.61 -10.02
N GLN A 555 -4.56 7.06 -10.64
CA GLN A 555 -4.53 7.41 -12.07
C GLN A 555 -4.31 6.17 -12.93
N MET A 556 -4.98 6.12 -14.07
CA MET A 556 -4.91 4.99 -14.98
C MET A 556 -3.74 5.16 -15.98
N PHE A 557 -2.89 4.14 -16.10
CA PHE A 557 -1.91 4.03 -17.18
C PHE A 557 -2.56 3.62 -18.49
N GLY A 558 -3.53 2.70 -18.42
CA GLY A 558 -4.37 2.33 -19.55
C GLY A 558 -4.53 0.83 -19.75
N PHE A 559 -4.72 0.44 -21.02
CA PHE A 559 -5.18 -0.89 -21.40
C PHE A 559 -4.47 -1.35 -22.67
N GLY A 560 -4.28 -2.66 -22.80
CA GLY A 560 -3.49 -3.20 -23.89
C GLY A 560 -3.62 -4.70 -24.11
N GLY A 561 -2.67 -5.23 -24.88
CA GLY A 561 -2.45 -6.66 -25.04
C GLY A 561 -1.01 -6.99 -25.45
N ALA A 562 -0.69 -8.28 -25.59
CA ALA A 562 0.64 -8.75 -25.94
C ALA A 562 0.84 -8.96 -27.45
N MET A 563 1.93 -8.38 -27.97
CA MET A 563 2.47 -8.69 -29.30
C MET A 563 3.44 -9.87 -29.19
N THR A 564 2.88 -11.07 -29.04
CA THR A 564 3.63 -12.34 -29.09
C THR A 564 4.00 -12.70 -30.52
N ASP A 565 4.83 -13.74 -30.69
CA ASP A 565 5.12 -14.26 -32.03
C ASP A 565 3.84 -14.79 -32.68
N ALA A 566 2.99 -15.50 -31.92
CA ALA A 566 1.69 -15.99 -32.39
C ALA A 566 0.80 -14.85 -32.89
N SER A 567 0.68 -13.75 -32.14
CA SER A 567 -0.08 -12.56 -32.55
C SER A 567 0.40 -12.03 -33.91
N GLY A 568 1.70 -11.81 -34.06
CA GLY A 568 2.24 -11.29 -35.31
C GLY A 568 2.19 -12.29 -36.46
N ILE A 569 2.34 -13.60 -36.22
CA ILE A 569 2.17 -14.65 -37.25
C ILE A 569 0.73 -14.67 -37.77
N ASN A 570 -0.25 -14.60 -36.88
CA ASN A 570 -1.67 -14.61 -37.27
C ASN A 570 -2.04 -13.35 -38.05
N ILE A 571 -1.58 -12.18 -37.63
CA ILE A 571 -1.76 -10.94 -38.40
C ILE A 571 -1.11 -11.11 -39.77
N ALA A 572 0.16 -11.55 -39.85
CA ALA A 572 0.88 -11.73 -41.11
C ALA A 572 0.25 -12.75 -42.07
N SER A 573 -0.64 -13.62 -41.59
CA SER A 573 -1.35 -14.60 -42.42
C SER A 573 -2.50 -14.02 -43.23
N LEU A 574 -2.94 -12.79 -42.92
CA LEU A 574 -3.98 -12.05 -43.62
C LEU A 574 -3.41 -11.21 -44.78
N SER A 575 -4.26 -10.73 -45.68
CA SER A 575 -3.89 -9.72 -46.67
C SER A 575 -3.53 -8.39 -46.00
N GLU A 576 -2.69 -7.55 -46.64
CA GLU A 576 -2.25 -6.27 -46.07
C GLU A 576 -3.41 -5.36 -45.62
N SER A 577 -4.52 -5.36 -46.36
CA SER A 577 -5.70 -4.57 -45.98
C SER A 577 -6.44 -5.16 -44.78
N ALA A 578 -6.51 -6.48 -44.66
CA ALA A 578 -7.08 -7.12 -43.48
C ALA A 578 -6.17 -6.96 -42.25
N GLN A 579 -4.85 -7.05 -42.41
CA GLN A 579 -3.84 -6.72 -41.39
C GLN A 579 -4.05 -5.30 -40.83
N GLU A 580 -4.19 -4.33 -41.74
CA GLU A 580 -4.46 -2.94 -41.36
C GLU A 580 -5.76 -2.84 -40.56
N ASN A 581 -6.84 -3.52 -40.96
CA ASN A 581 -8.10 -3.50 -40.22
C ASN A 581 -7.98 -4.13 -38.81
N VAL A 582 -7.16 -5.16 -38.63
CA VAL A 582 -6.86 -5.71 -37.29
C VAL A 582 -6.17 -4.65 -36.42
N LEU A 583 -5.11 -4.03 -36.92
CA LEU A 583 -4.36 -3.02 -36.16
C LEU A 583 -5.19 -1.77 -35.89
N ARG A 584 -6.00 -1.34 -36.86
CA ARG A 584 -6.93 -0.21 -36.68
C ARG A 584 -7.96 -0.51 -35.60
N SER A 585 -8.48 -1.74 -35.54
CA SER A 585 -9.43 -2.15 -34.51
C SER A 585 -8.88 -1.93 -33.10
N TYR A 586 -7.60 -2.20 -32.85
CA TYR A 586 -7.01 -1.97 -31.52
C TYR A 586 -6.49 -0.56 -31.30
N PHE A 587 -5.80 0.03 -32.28
CA PHE A 587 -4.91 1.16 -32.02
C PHE A 587 -5.37 2.47 -32.66
N ALA A 588 -6.23 2.44 -33.68
CA ALA A 588 -6.66 3.66 -34.34
C ALA A 588 -7.75 4.40 -33.53
N PRO A 589 -7.97 5.72 -33.77
CA PRO A 589 -9.01 6.48 -33.09
C PRO A 589 -10.41 5.89 -33.27
N ASP A 590 -10.69 5.27 -34.42
CA ASP A 590 -11.94 4.56 -34.74
C ASP A 590 -11.93 3.08 -34.30
N GLY A 591 -10.96 2.69 -33.47
CA GLY A 591 -10.88 1.41 -32.77
C GLY A 591 -10.98 1.57 -31.26
N SER A 592 -10.43 0.62 -30.50
CA SER A 592 -10.45 0.60 -29.04
C SER A 592 -9.39 1.50 -28.39
N GLU A 593 -8.47 2.07 -29.17
CA GLU A 593 -7.37 2.94 -28.73
C GLU A 593 -6.52 2.37 -27.58
N TYR A 594 -6.14 1.10 -27.67
CA TYR A 594 -5.15 0.48 -26.78
C TYR A 594 -3.89 1.33 -26.73
N ASN A 595 -3.36 1.59 -25.54
CA ASN A 595 -2.15 2.39 -25.37
C ASN A 595 -1.04 1.62 -24.66
N MET A 596 -1.21 0.32 -24.43
CA MET A 596 -0.18 -0.55 -23.87
C MET A 596 0.08 -1.74 -24.78
N ILE A 597 1.34 -2.12 -24.95
CA ILE A 597 1.74 -3.37 -25.62
C ILE A 597 2.75 -4.12 -24.75
N ARG A 598 2.41 -5.35 -24.37
CA ARG A 598 3.37 -6.29 -23.76
C ARG A 598 4.17 -6.98 -24.85
N VAL A 599 5.50 -6.92 -24.72
CA VAL A 599 6.44 -7.48 -25.70
C VAL A 599 7.28 -8.52 -25.00
N PRO A 600 7.14 -9.80 -25.37
CA PRO A 600 8.03 -10.83 -24.86
C PRO A 600 9.49 -10.54 -25.17
N ILE A 601 10.38 -10.75 -24.20
CA ILE A 601 11.83 -10.73 -24.41
C ILE A 601 12.24 -12.14 -24.82
N ALA A 602 12.37 -12.34 -26.14
CA ALA A 602 12.56 -13.61 -26.84
C ALA A 602 11.30 -14.49 -26.85
N GLY A 603 11.47 -15.82 -26.89
CA GLY A 603 10.38 -16.77 -27.12
C GLY A 603 9.59 -17.14 -25.87
N THR A 604 8.33 -17.47 -26.08
CA THR A 604 7.34 -17.85 -25.06
C THR A 604 6.74 -19.22 -25.39
N ASP A 605 5.67 -19.63 -24.72
CA ASP A 605 4.81 -20.74 -25.19
C ASP A 605 4.08 -20.39 -26.50
N PHE A 606 3.61 -19.15 -26.66
CA PHE A 606 3.08 -18.53 -27.89
C PHE A 606 4.15 -18.14 -28.92
N SER A 607 5.17 -18.98 -29.02
CA SER A 607 6.15 -19.01 -30.10
C SER A 607 6.03 -20.34 -30.87
N ILE A 608 6.65 -20.41 -32.05
CA ILE A 608 6.73 -21.67 -32.82
C ILE A 608 7.88 -22.59 -32.37
N ARG A 609 8.75 -22.09 -31.47
CA ARG A 609 9.89 -22.79 -30.86
C ARG A 609 10.33 -22.07 -29.59
N ALA A 610 11.02 -22.76 -28.69
CA ALA A 610 11.74 -22.12 -27.59
C ALA A 610 13.07 -21.50 -28.09
N TYR A 611 13.35 -20.25 -27.71
CA TYR A 611 14.60 -19.56 -28.06
C TYR A 611 14.93 -18.40 -27.11
N SER A 612 16.20 -17.98 -27.12
CA SER A 612 16.65 -16.70 -26.54
C SER A 612 17.37 -15.85 -27.60
N TYR A 613 17.78 -14.64 -27.23
CA TYR A 613 18.61 -13.78 -28.09
C TYR A 613 20.11 -14.14 -28.03
N ASP A 614 20.54 -15.03 -27.14
CA ASP A 614 21.94 -15.41 -26.99
C ASP A 614 22.11 -16.90 -26.66
N ASP A 615 21.80 -17.75 -27.64
CA ASP A 615 21.84 -19.22 -27.49
C ASP A 615 23.25 -19.83 -27.68
N VAL A 616 24.29 -19.02 -27.89
CA VAL A 616 25.69 -19.50 -27.96
C VAL A 616 26.20 -19.80 -26.55
N GLU A 617 26.51 -21.06 -26.30
CA GLU A 617 26.94 -21.55 -24.97
C GLU A 617 28.14 -20.75 -24.42
N GLY A 618 27.98 -20.21 -23.22
CA GLY A 618 29.06 -19.58 -22.46
C GLY A 618 29.44 -18.16 -22.91
N ASP A 619 28.60 -17.49 -23.72
CA ASP A 619 28.83 -16.12 -24.17
C ASP A 619 28.58 -15.08 -23.06
N ALA A 620 29.42 -15.08 -22.03
CA ALA A 620 29.31 -14.17 -20.90
C ALA A 620 29.49 -12.68 -21.27
N GLU A 621 30.01 -12.38 -22.46
CA GLU A 621 30.17 -11.01 -22.98
C GLU A 621 28.99 -10.56 -23.86
N LEU A 622 28.01 -11.44 -24.12
CA LEU A 622 26.85 -11.20 -24.98
C LEU A 622 27.25 -10.74 -26.39
N LYS A 623 28.30 -11.32 -26.96
CA LYS A 623 28.83 -10.98 -28.31
C LYS A 623 27.92 -11.46 -29.44
N ASN A 624 27.18 -12.54 -29.21
CA ASN A 624 26.27 -13.17 -30.15
C ASN A 624 24.81 -12.80 -29.89
N PHE A 625 24.55 -11.87 -28.96
CA PHE A 625 23.22 -11.33 -28.73
C PHE A 625 22.65 -10.75 -30.03
N ALA A 626 21.51 -11.28 -30.48
CA ALA A 626 20.79 -10.80 -31.64
C ALA A 626 19.27 -11.01 -31.49
N LEU A 627 18.49 -10.05 -31.99
CA LEU A 627 17.05 -10.24 -32.13
C LEU A 627 16.76 -11.40 -33.08
N ALA A 628 15.73 -12.17 -32.76
CA ALA A 628 15.35 -13.32 -33.57
C ALA A 628 14.58 -12.87 -34.83
N GLU A 629 14.39 -13.79 -35.78
CA GLU A 629 13.60 -13.49 -36.98
C GLU A 629 12.16 -13.11 -36.62
N GLU A 630 11.63 -13.70 -35.56
CA GLU A 630 10.29 -13.45 -35.04
C GLU A 630 10.11 -11.98 -34.61
N ASP A 631 11.12 -11.36 -33.99
CA ASP A 631 11.10 -9.93 -33.66
C ASP A 631 11.07 -9.06 -34.92
N ILE A 632 11.95 -9.35 -35.88
CA ILE A 632 12.15 -8.55 -37.09
C ILE A 632 10.95 -8.66 -38.03
N LYS A 633 10.34 -9.84 -38.13
CA LYS A 633 9.23 -10.10 -39.06
C LYS A 633 7.86 -9.82 -38.47
N TYR A 634 7.65 -10.10 -37.19
CA TYR A 634 6.31 -10.16 -36.62
C TYR A 634 6.10 -9.14 -35.51
N LYS A 635 7.05 -8.93 -34.58
CA LYS A 635 6.79 -8.02 -33.44
C LYS A 635 7.03 -6.56 -33.82
N ILE A 636 8.25 -6.22 -34.24
CA ILE A 636 8.67 -4.84 -34.48
C ILE A 636 7.83 -4.13 -35.55
N PRO A 637 7.54 -4.73 -36.73
CA PRO A 637 6.77 -4.05 -37.77
C PRO A 637 5.35 -3.69 -37.31
N TYR A 638 4.67 -4.61 -36.61
CA TYR A 638 3.31 -4.37 -36.14
C TYR A 638 3.25 -3.45 -34.93
N ILE A 639 4.25 -3.46 -34.03
CA ILE A 639 4.36 -2.45 -32.97
C ILE A 639 4.55 -1.05 -33.57
N LYS A 640 5.44 -0.89 -34.55
CA LYS A 640 5.62 0.40 -35.23
C LYS A 640 4.34 0.87 -35.89
N ARG A 641 3.65 -0.03 -36.61
CA ARG A 641 2.38 0.31 -37.26
C ARG A 641 1.28 0.66 -36.25
N ALA A 642 1.21 -0.05 -35.13
CA ALA A 642 0.32 0.28 -34.02
C ALA A 642 0.59 1.67 -33.46
N MET A 643 1.86 2.02 -33.24
CA MET A 643 2.27 3.36 -32.77
C MET A 643 1.94 4.47 -33.77
N GLU A 644 2.06 4.21 -35.09
CA GLU A 644 1.67 5.18 -36.13
C GLU A 644 0.16 5.43 -36.19
N LEU A 645 -0.64 4.38 -35.93
CA LEU A 645 -2.10 4.47 -35.91
C LEU A 645 -2.62 5.14 -34.65
N ASN A 646 -1.88 5.06 -33.55
CA ASN A 646 -2.31 5.53 -32.26
C ASN A 646 -2.19 7.04 -32.11
N SER A 647 -3.28 7.69 -31.66
CA SER A 647 -3.28 9.10 -31.29
C SER A 647 -2.84 9.37 -29.84
N ARG A 648 -2.68 8.31 -29.04
CA ARG A 648 -2.30 8.36 -27.61
C ARG A 648 -0.83 7.98 -27.45
N ASN A 649 -0.30 8.23 -26.27
CA ASN A 649 1.05 7.81 -25.90
C ASN A 649 1.08 6.28 -25.68
N MET A 650 1.86 5.57 -26.50
CA MET A 650 2.01 4.11 -26.42
C MET A 650 3.05 3.72 -25.36
N LEU A 651 2.67 2.84 -24.43
CA LEU A 651 3.52 2.28 -23.38
C LEU A 651 3.93 0.84 -23.77
N LEU A 652 5.21 0.62 -24.00
CA LEU A 652 5.75 -0.73 -24.22
C LEU A 652 6.26 -1.31 -22.90
N LEU A 653 5.87 -2.54 -22.56
CA LEU A 653 6.38 -3.26 -21.40
C LEU A 653 7.02 -4.60 -21.80
N GLY A 654 8.21 -4.89 -21.29
CA GLY A 654 8.99 -6.09 -21.62
C GLY A 654 8.98 -7.14 -20.51
N ALA A 655 8.87 -8.42 -20.86
CA ALA A 655 8.96 -9.52 -19.89
C ALA A 655 9.70 -10.72 -20.49
N PRO A 656 10.71 -11.32 -19.84
CA PRO A 656 11.32 -12.57 -20.29
C PRO A 656 10.65 -13.80 -19.67
N TRP A 657 10.52 -14.88 -20.44
CA TRP A 657 10.04 -16.17 -19.91
C TRP A 657 11.20 -17.05 -19.45
N SER A 658 12.39 -16.87 -20.02
CA SER A 658 13.56 -17.64 -19.63
C SER A 658 14.85 -16.94 -20.04
N ALA A 659 15.88 -17.09 -19.21
CA ALA A 659 17.25 -16.82 -19.63
C ALA A 659 17.74 -17.86 -20.66
N PRO A 660 18.82 -17.57 -21.42
CA PRO A 660 19.48 -18.56 -22.24
C PRO A 660 19.77 -19.85 -21.47
N ARG A 661 19.59 -21.01 -22.12
CA ARG A 661 19.70 -22.33 -21.46
C ARG A 661 21.01 -22.48 -20.68
N TRP A 662 22.13 -22.04 -21.24
CA TRP A 662 23.45 -22.14 -20.62
C TRP A 662 23.56 -21.35 -19.30
N MET A 663 22.73 -20.33 -19.10
CA MET A 663 22.66 -19.58 -17.85
C MET A 663 21.87 -20.29 -16.74
N LYS A 664 21.03 -21.28 -17.07
CA LYS A 664 20.11 -21.93 -16.12
C LYS A 664 20.67 -23.19 -15.49
N THR A 665 20.25 -23.49 -14.26
CA THR A 665 20.70 -24.68 -13.50
C THR A 665 20.37 -26.00 -14.19
N ASN A 666 19.26 -26.07 -14.93
CA ASN A 666 18.82 -27.27 -15.65
C ASN A 666 19.29 -27.33 -17.13
N ASN A 667 19.93 -26.28 -17.65
CA ASN A 667 20.32 -26.14 -19.05
C ASN A 667 19.17 -26.34 -20.07
N GLN A 668 17.93 -26.03 -19.69
CA GLN A 668 16.72 -26.13 -20.52
C GLN A 668 15.90 -24.85 -20.45
N PHE A 669 15.06 -24.59 -21.46
CA PHE A 669 14.13 -23.45 -21.43
C PHE A 669 12.93 -23.71 -20.51
N ASN A 670 12.46 -24.95 -20.47
CA ASN A 670 11.32 -25.39 -19.67
C ASN A 670 11.75 -26.21 -18.45
N GLY A 671 10.76 -26.64 -17.66
CA GLY A 671 10.94 -27.37 -16.40
C GLY A 671 11.61 -26.56 -15.29
N ALA A 672 11.79 -27.21 -14.13
CA ALA A 672 12.37 -26.56 -12.96
C ALA A 672 13.83 -26.14 -13.22
N GLY A 673 14.10 -24.84 -13.13
CA GLY A 673 15.41 -24.28 -13.43
C GLY A 673 15.51 -22.82 -13.05
N GLN A 674 16.57 -22.46 -12.35
CA GLN A 674 16.83 -21.10 -11.87
C GLN A 674 18.04 -20.52 -12.60
N LEU A 675 18.23 -19.22 -12.51
CA LEU A 675 19.45 -18.57 -13.00
C LEU A 675 20.64 -19.00 -12.13
N LYS A 676 21.77 -19.37 -12.74
CA LYS A 676 23.01 -19.62 -11.98
C LYS A 676 23.57 -18.28 -11.51
N GLU A 677 23.94 -18.19 -10.24
CA GLU A 677 24.45 -16.98 -9.59
C GLU A 677 25.59 -16.29 -10.37
N LYS A 678 26.54 -17.07 -10.89
CA LYS A 678 27.65 -16.56 -11.73
C LYS A 678 27.23 -15.78 -12.99
N TYR A 679 25.94 -15.84 -13.38
CA TYR A 679 25.40 -15.15 -14.54
C TYR A 679 24.41 -14.03 -14.18
N TYR A 680 24.25 -13.68 -12.89
CA TYR A 680 23.32 -12.62 -12.46
C TYR A 680 23.58 -11.27 -13.14
N GLN A 681 24.84 -10.84 -13.21
CA GLN A 681 25.21 -9.61 -13.91
C GLN A 681 25.06 -9.75 -15.44
N VAL A 682 25.35 -10.93 -16.00
CA VAL A 682 25.22 -11.17 -17.45
C VAL A 682 23.75 -11.08 -17.85
N TRP A 683 22.84 -11.61 -17.02
CA TRP A 683 21.40 -11.50 -17.23
C TRP A 683 20.91 -10.04 -17.15
N ALA A 684 21.41 -9.24 -16.19
CA ALA A 684 21.09 -7.81 -16.15
C ALA A 684 21.58 -7.07 -17.42
N ASN A 685 22.76 -7.42 -17.93
CA ASN A 685 23.30 -6.87 -19.18
C ASN A 685 22.45 -7.30 -20.40
N TYR A 686 21.84 -8.48 -20.37
CA TYR A 686 20.96 -8.99 -21.43
C TYR A 686 19.73 -8.10 -21.59
N PHE A 687 19.14 -7.59 -20.50
CA PHE A 687 18.06 -6.60 -20.56
C PHE A 687 18.51 -5.30 -21.23
N VAL A 688 19.71 -4.79 -20.91
CA VAL A 688 20.28 -3.61 -21.57
C VAL A 688 20.46 -3.87 -23.07
N ARG A 689 20.98 -5.04 -23.46
CA ARG A 689 21.11 -5.41 -24.89
C ARG A 689 19.76 -5.47 -25.61
N PHE A 690 18.72 -5.95 -24.94
CA PHE A 690 17.36 -5.93 -25.47
C PHE A 690 16.86 -4.50 -25.72
N PHE A 691 16.98 -3.61 -24.74
CA PHE A 691 16.59 -2.21 -24.91
C PHE A 691 17.43 -1.49 -25.96
N GLU A 692 18.74 -1.78 -26.06
CA GLU A 692 19.61 -1.29 -27.14
C GLU A 692 19.13 -1.74 -28.52
N ALA A 693 18.74 -3.01 -28.65
CA ALA A 693 18.31 -3.56 -29.92
C ALA A 693 16.97 -2.96 -30.38
N TYR A 694 15.99 -2.83 -29.49
CA TYR A 694 14.70 -2.20 -29.83
C TYR A 694 14.81 -0.68 -30.01
N ALA A 695 15.71 -0.01 -29.28
CA ALA A 695 15.95 1.43 -29.46
C ALA A 695 16.54 1.75 -30.85
N LYS A 696 17.33 0.84 -31.46
CA LYS A 696 17.79 0.99 -32.86
C LYS A 696 16.64 1.00 -33.87
N GLU A 697 15.52 0.41 -33.49
CA GLU A 697 14.28 0.41 -34.24
C GLU A 697 13.35 1.56 -33.82
N ASN A 698 13.82 2.51 -33.01
CA ASN A 698 13.04 3.62 -32.43
C ASN A 698 11.87 3.16 -31.54
N LEU A 699 12.01 1.99 -30.91
CA LEU A 699 11.06 1.48 -29.93
C LEU A 699 11.64 1.62 -28.53
N HIS A 700 10.96 2.37 -27.67
CA HIS A 700 11.39 2.65 -26.30
C HIS A 700 10.44 2.01 -25.30
N PHE A 701 11.00 1.34 -24.31
CA PHE A 701 10.22 0.67 -23.27
C PHE A 701 9.91 1.62 -22.12
N TRP A 702 8.66 1.56 -21.66
CA TRP A 702 8.18 2.25 -20.47
C TRP A 702 8.52 1.44 -19.22
N ALA A 703 8.32 0.13 -19.26
CA ALA A 703 8.52 -0.76 -18.11
C ALA A 703 9.08 -2.13 -18.52
N THR A 704 9.52 -2.89 -17.52
CA THR A 704 9.91 -4.30 -17.66
C THR A 704 9.60 -5.07 -16.39
N THR A 705 9.41 -6.38 -16.51
CA THR A 705 9.37 -7.31 -15.37
C THR A 705 10.66 -8.14 -15.31
N PRO A 706 11.16 -8.51 -14.12
CA PRO A 706 12.35 -9.38 -13.98
C PRO A 706 12.20 -10.75 -14.65
N GLN A 707 10.99 -11.30 -14.60
CA GLN A 707 10.66 -12.64 -15.06
C GLN A 707 9.14 -12.79 -15.14
N ASN A 708 8.63 -13.37 -16.23
CA ASN A 708 7.25 -13.84 -16.32
C ASN A 708 7.04 -15.08 -15.44
N GLU A 709 6.01 -15.09 -14.61
CA GLU A 709 5.58 -16.23 -13.77
C GLU A 709 6.76 -16.95 -13.08
N PRO A 710 7.53 -16.24 -12.24
CA PRO A 710 8.72 -16.77 -11.58
C PRO A 710 8.47 -18.03 -10.76
N ILE A 711 7.23 -18.32 -10.33
CA ILE A 711 6.92 -19.52 -9.56
C ILE A 711 6.92 -20.77 -10.45
N ASP A 712 6.56 -20.65 -11.71
CA ASP A 712 6.47 -21.79 -12.64
C ASP A 712 7.82 -22.45 -12.91
N GLY A 713 8.90 -21.67 -12.81
CA GLY A 713 10.26 -22.18 -12.93
C GLY A 713 10.72 -23.08 -11.78
N PHE A 714 9.88 -23.33 -10.77
CA PHE A 714 10.09 -24.37 -9.75
C PHE A 714 9.36 -25.67 -10.04
N LEU A 715 8.47 -25.71 -11.03
CA LEU A 715 7.68 -26.89 -11.36
C LEU A 715 8.50 -27.87 -12.23
N PRO A 716 8.80 -29.10 -11.76
CA PRO A 716 9.73 -30.00 -12.44
C PRO A 716 9.37 -30.32 -13.90
N ASN A 717 8.08 -30.45 -14.21
CA ASN A 717 7.57 -30.82 -15.52
C ASN A 717 6.81 -29.67 -16.21
N PHE A 718 7.15 -28.41 -15.89
CA PHE A 718 6.57 -27.27 -16.59
C PHE A 718 6.89 -27.35 -18.09
N SER A 719 5.88 -27.16 -18.93
CA SER A 719 5.91 -27.60 -20.32
C SER A 719 6.61 -26.63 -21.27
N PHE A 720 6.67 -25.34 -20.93
CA PHE A 720 7.22 -24.28 -21.77
C PHE A 720 8.24 -23.39 -21.04
N ASN A 721 8.72 -22.34 -21.72
CA ASN A 721 9.75 -21.43 -21.22
C ASN A 721 9.40 -20.91 -19.82
N ALA A 722 10.28 -21.16 -18.85
CA ALA A 722 10.12 -20.67 -17.47
C ALA A 722 11.50 -20.46 -16.81
N MET A 723 11.58 -19.64 -15.78
CA MET A 723 12.77 -19.53 -14.93
C MET A 723 12.37 -19.17 -13.50
N GLY A 724 12.89 -19.94 -12.55
CA GLY A 724 12.45 -19.86 -11.16
C GLY A 724 13.09 -18.71 -10.39
N TRP A 725 12.28 -17.88 -9.74
CA TRP A 725 12.72 -16.96 -8.69
C TRP A 725 11.85 -17.07 -7.44
N THR A 726 12.47 -17.23 -6.28
CA THR A 726 11.78 -16.94 -5.02
C THR A 726 11.57 -15.42 -4.95
N ASN A 727 10.54 -14.98 -4.23
CA ASN A 727 10.31 -13.56 -3.93
C ASN A 727 11.59 -12.84 -3.47
N VAL A 728 12.32 -13.42 -2.49
CA VAL A 728 13.59 -12.87 -1.99
C VAL A 728 14.71 -12.93 -3.03
N GLY A 729 14.78 -14.01 -3.82
CA GLY A 729 15.79 -14.17 -4.86
C GLY A 729 15.63 -13.14 -5.99
N GLU A 730 14.40 -12.95 -6.48
CA GLU A 730 14.06 -11.90 -7.44
C GLU A 730 14.43 -10.53 -6.86
N GLY A 731 14.00 -10.25 -5.62
CA GLY A 731 14.24 -8.98 -4.98
C GLY A 731 15.73 -8.65 -4.84
N ASN A 732 16.52 -9.61 -4.40
CA ASN A 732 17.97 -9.47 -4.30
C ASN A 732 18.63 -9.28 -5.67
N TRP A 733 18.16 -9.98 -6.70
CA TRP A 733 18.70 -9.80 -8.05
C TRP A 733 18.36 -8.41 -8.61
N VAL A 734 17.15 -7.92 -8.38
CA VAL A 734 16.74 -6.56 -8.77
C VAL A 734 17.58 -5.52 -8.03
N ALA A 735 17.70 -5.62 -6.71
CA ALA A 735 18.41 -4.65 -5.89
C ALA A 735 19.91 -4.57 -6.22
N ASN A 736 20.56 -5.72 -6.43
CA ASN A 736 22.01 -5.79 -6.57
C ASN A 736 22.52 -5.81 -8.02
N TYR A 737 21.68 -6.19 -8.99
CA TYR A 737 22.10 -6.38 -10.38
C TYR A 737 21.24 -5.59 -11.36
N LEU A 738 19.95 -5.92 -11.54
CA LEU A 738 19.14 -5.31 -12.59
C LEU A 738 18.96 -3.80 -12.39
N GLY A 739 18.52 -3.37 -11.20
CA GLY A 739 18.31 -1.97 -10.85
C GLY A 739 19.55 -1.10 -11.07
N PRO A 740 20.70 -1.43 -10.45
CA PRO A 740 21.95 -0.71 -10.66
C PRO A 740 22.41 -0.69 -12.12
N THR A 741 22.23 -1.81 -12.85
CA THR A 741 22.62 -1.92 -14.27
C THR A 741 21.77 -0.99 -15.14
N LEU A 742 20.45 -0.96 -14.93
CA LEU A 742 19.57 -0.05 -15.66
C LEU A 742 19.87 1.41 -15.31
N LYS A 743 20.08 1.75 -14.03
CA LYS A 743 20.41 3.13 -13.61
C LYS A 743 21.73 3.65 -14.21
N LYS A 744 22.72 2.78 -14.40
CA LYS A 744 24.01 3.14 -15.05
C LYS A 744 23.93 3.18 -16.58
N SER A 745 22.84 2.70 -17.16
CA SER A 745 22.62 2.69 -18.61
C SER A 745 21.77 3.88 -19.07
N PRO A 746 21.66 4.13 -20.39
CA PRO A 746 20.69 5.08 -20.95
C PRO A 746 19.21 4.75 -20.67
N TYR A 747 18.93 3.56 -20.13
CA TYR A 747 17.58 3.04 -19.86
C TYR A 747 17.18 3.19 -18.37
N SER A 748 17.79 4.14 -17.66
CA SER A 748 17.56 4.40 -16.23
C SER A 748 16.13 4.82 -15.86
N ASN A 749 15.33 5.21 -16.86
CA ASN A 749 13.92 5.58 -16.75
C ASN A 749 12.95 4.41 -16.97
N VAL A 750 13.43 3.25 -17.44
CA VAL A 750 12.59 2.05 -17.57
C VAL A 750 12.16 1.61 -16.17
N LYS A 751 10.85 1.52 -15.96
CA LYS A 751 10.28 1.09 -14.68
C LYS A 751 10.44 -0.42 -14.50
N ILE A 752 10.73 -0.87 -13.29
CA ILE A 752 10.74 -2.29 -12.94
C ILE A 752 9.43 -2.61 -12.20
N MET A 753 8.71 -3.60 -12.69
CA MET A 753 7.54 -4.16 -12.01
C MET A 753 7.89 -5.58 -11.55
N MET A 754 7.83 -5.84 -10.25
CA MET A 754 8.19 -7.16 -9.71
C MET A 754 7.01 -8.15 -9.78
N MET A 755 7.29 -9.43 -9.48
CA MET A 755 6.34 -10.55 -9.49
C MET A 755 5.98 -11.01 -10.91
N ASP A 756 5.05 -10.33 -11.59
CA ASP A 756 4.49 -10.75 -12.90
C ASP A 756 3.93 -12.18 -12.84
N ASP A 757 3.11 -12.42 -11.80
CA ASP A 757 2.54 -13.74 -11.47
C ASP A 757 1.15 -13.59 -10.82
N GLN A 758 0.55 -14.70 -10.40
CA GLN A 758 -0.86 -14.76 -9.98
C GLN A 758 -1.17 -13.95 -8.72
N ARG A 759 -2.37 -13.35 -8.65
CA ARG A 759 -2.85 -12.57 -7.48
C ARG A 759 -2.65 -13.23 -6.11
N PRO A 760 -2.85 -14.55 -5.89
CA PRO A 760 -2.63 -15.17 -4.59
C PRO A 760 -1.23 -14.97 -3.99
N PHE A 761 -0.22 -14.66 -4.79
CA PHE A 761 1.17 -14.49 -4.35
C PHE A 761 1.54 -13.04 -4.06
N ILE A 762 0.64 -12.09 -4.32
CA ILE A 762 0.95 -10.66 -4.27
C ILE A 762 1.44 -10.20 -2.89
N THR A 763 0.86 -10.69 -1.79
CA THR A 763 1.28 -10.29 -0.44
C THR A 763 2.70 -10.76 -0.15
N THR A 764 3.03 -12.00 -0.52
CA THR A 764 4.37 -12.57 -0.34
C THR A 764 5.44 -11.85 -1.16
N TRP A 765 5.11 -11.38 -2.36
CA TRP A 765 6.02 -10.56 -3.16
C TRP A 765 6.10 -9.12 -2.64
N ALA A 766 4.98 -8.55 -2.21
CA ALA A 766 4.94 -7.20 -1.65
C ALA A 766 5.73 -7.11 -0.31
N GLU A 767 5.72 -8.15 0.51
CA GLU A 767 6.53 -8.25 1.73
C GLU A 767 8.04 -8.06 1.45
N VAL A 768 8.54 -8.48 0.29
CA VAL A 768 9.96 -8.28 -0.08
C VAL A 768 10.30 -6.81 -0.25
N VAL A 769 9.34 -5.96 -0.63
CA VAL A 769 9.50 -4.51 -0.68
C VAL A 769 9.74 -3.92 0.73
N ILE A 770 9.18 -4.54 1.77
CA ILE A 770 9.41 -4.18 3.18
C ILE A 770 10.82 -4.60 3.61
N PHE A 771 11.19 -5.85 3.32
CA PHE A 771 12.40 -6.46 3.87
C PHE A 771 13.69 -6.08 3.14
N LEU A 772 13.62 -5.69 1.86
CA LEU A 772 14.78 -5.27 1.06
C LEU A 772 14.67 -3.78 0.71
N THR A 773 14.85 -2.87 1.67
CA THR A 773 14.70 -1.41 1.44
C THR A 773 15.50 -0.86 0.25
N THR A 774 16.59 -1.51 -0.15
CA THR A 774 17.39 -1.16 -1.33
C THR A 774 16.67 -1.43 -2.66
N ILE A 775 15.63 -2.27 -2.68
CA ILE A 775 14.83 -2.59 -3.86
C ILE A 775 13.83 -1.48 -4.20
N ILE A 776 13.32 -0.75 -3.20
CA ILE A 776 12.21 0.18 -3.37
C ILE A 776 12.56 1.36 -4.28
N LYS A 777 13.85 1.75 -4.34
CA LYS A 777 14.35 2.76 -5.28
C LYS A 777 14.38 2.31 -6.74
N TYR A 778 14.21 1.02 -7.01
CA TYR A 778 14.22 0.44 -8.35
C TYR A 778 12.84 -0.05 -8.81
N VAL A 779 12.04 -0.60 -7.88
CA VAL A 779 10.70 -1.10 -8.18
C VAL A 779 9.72 0.06 -8.23
N SER A 780 8.96 0.16 -9.32
CA SER A 780 7.90 1.16 -9.48
C SER A 780 6.51 0.57 -9.32
N GLY A 781 6.35 -0.74 -9.49
CA GLY A 781 5.04 -1.40 -9.44
C GLY A 781 5.12 -2.90 -9.20
N ILE A 782 3.97 -3.53 -9.04
CA ILE A 782 3.81 -4.99 -8.96
C ILE A 782 2.92 -5.43 -10.13
N ALA A 783 3.44 -6.35 -10.93
CA ALA A 783 2.78 -6.94 -12.09
C ALA A 783 2.01 -8.19 -11.68
N ILE A 784 0.75 -8.34 -12.11
CA ILE A 784 -0.19 -9.35 -11.63
C ILE A 784 -0.87 -10.07 -12.80
N HIS A 785 -1.06 -11.39 -12.66
CA HIS A 785 -1.77 -12.26 -13.60
C HIS A 785 -3.10 -12.75 -13.03
N TRP A 786 -4.05 -13.03 -13.92
CA TRP A 786 -5.48 -13.28 -13.62
C TRP A 786 -5.86 -14.75 -13.33
N TYR A 787 -5.06 -15.74 -13.73
CA TYR A 787 -5.54 -17.12 -13.91
C TYR A 787 -6.00 -17.83 -12.62
N LEU A 788 -5.58 -17.35 -11.45
CA LEU A 788 -5.98 -17.88 -10.14
C LEU A 788 -6.88 -16.92 -9.33
N ASP A 789 -7.50 -15.95 -9.99
CA ASP A 789 -8.32 -14.94 -9.33
C ASP A 789 -9.53 -15.50 -8.60
N THR A 790 -10.07 -16.65 -9.03
CA THR A 790 -11.21 -17.30 -8.38
C THR A 790 -10.92 -17.76 -6.95
N ILE A 791 -9.65 -17.90 -6.56
CA ILE A 791 -9.25 -18.36 -5.22
C ILE A 791 -8.64 -17.24 -4.36
N SER A 792 -8.60 -16.00 -4.83
CA SER A 792 -8.08 -14.84 -4.09
C SER A 792 -9.05 -13.67 -4.19
N ASN A 793 -9.40 -13.03 -3.07
CA ASN A 793 -10.31 -11.88 -3.09
C ASN A 793 -9.57 -10.63 -3.61
N PRO A 794 -10.14 -9.83 -4.53
CA PRO A 794 -9.50 -8.61 -5.01
C PRO A 794 -9.18 -7.58 -3.91
N SER A 795 -9.80 -7.65 -2.73
CA SER A 795 -9.48 -6.78 -1.58
C SER A 795 -8.02 -6.87 -1.14
N VAL A 796 -7.33 -7.99 -1.43
CA VAL A 796 -5.90 -8.14 -1.14
C VAL A 796 -5.05 -7.09 -1.88
N LEU A 797 -5.51 -6.62 -3.03
CA LEU A 797 -4.85 -5.57 -3.81
C LEU A 797 -4.91 -4.24 -3.06
N SER A 798 -6.04 -3.95 -2.41
CA SER A 798 -6.18 -2.79 -1.53
C SER A 798 -5.27 -2.90 -0.31
N THR A 799 -5.20 -4.07 0.33
CA THR A 799 -4.25 -4.32 1.43
C THR A 799 -2.80 -4.05 1.02
N VAL A 800 -2.39 -4.49 -0.18
CA VAL A 800 -1.05 -4.21 -0.71
C VAL A 800 -0.88 -2.72 -1.04
N HIS A 801 -1.86 -2.08 -1.67
CA HIS A 801 -1.79 -0.65 -1.95
C HIS A 801 -1.68 0.20 -0.68
N ASP A 802 -2.50 -0.09 0.34
CA ASP A 802 -2.49 0.64 1.61
C ASP A 802 -1.14 0.50 2.32
N ALA A 803 -0.47 -0.63 2.16
CA ALA A 803 0.90 -0.85 2.64
C ALA A 803 1.97 -0.14 1.78
N PHE A 804 1.76 0.00 0.46
CA PHE A 804 2.72 0.59 -0.49
C PHE A 804 2.03 1.55 -1.49
N PRO A 805 1.57 2.73 -1.04
CA PRO A 805 0.75 3.60 -1.87
C PRO A 805 1.49 4.16 -3.11
N ASP A 806 2.83 4.24 -3.04
CA ASP A 806 3.69 4.71 -4.14
C ASP A 806 4.03 3.62 -5.17
N VAL A 807 3.70 2.36 -4.89
CA VAL A 807 3.95 1.21 -5.78
C VAL A 807 2.65 0.89 -6.51
N PHE A 808 2.62 1.14 -7.82
CA PHE A 808 1.40 0.91 -8.59
C PHE A 808 1.16 -0.59 -8.83
N LEU A 809 -0.12 -0.97 -8.93
CA LEU A 809 -0.53 -2.32 -9.28
C LEU A 809 -0.97 -2.35 -10.74
N LEU A 810 -0.48 -3.32 -11.52
CA LEU A 810 -0.82 -3.46 -12.94
C LEU A 810 -1.12 -4.93 -13.26
N TYR A 811 -2.27 -5.20 -13.87
CA TYR A 811 -2.51 -6.52 -14.45
C TYR A 811 -1.81 -6.58 -15.81
N THR A 812 -0.76 -7.38 -15.89
CA THR A 812 0.13 -7.48 -17.06
C THR A 812 -0.26 -8.59 -18.01
N GLU A 813 -1.09 -9.53 -17.56
CA GLU A 813 -1.54 -10.66 -18.37
C GLU A 813 -2.86 -11.25 -17.87
N ALA A 814 -3.75 -11.54 -18.82
CA ALA A 814 -4.95 -12.31 -18.60
C ALA A 814 -5.41 -12.96 -19.90
N SER A 815 -5.92 -14.19 -19.81
CA SER A 815 -6.48 -14.91 -20.95
C SER A 815 -7.62 -15.83 -20.55
N ASN A 816 -8.69 -15.83 -21.34
CA ASN A 816 -9.70 -16.89 -21.28
C ASN A 816 -9.21 -18.15 -22.03
N GLY A 817 -9.76 -19.30 -21.66
CA GLY A 817 -9.46 -20.56 -22.36
C GLY A 817 -8.22 -21.30 -21.86
N ALA A 818 -7.38 -20.71 -21.01
CA ALA A 818 -6.21 -21.37 -20.40
C ALA A 818 -6.56 -22.67 -19.64
N GLN A 819 -7.75 -22.77 -19.06
CA GLN A 819 -8.19 -23.98 -18.35
C GLN A 819 -8.87 -25.01 -19.27
N THR A 820 -9.29 -24.61 -20.47
CA THR A 820 -10.08 -25.45 -21.40
C THR A 820 -9.34 -25.77 -22.70
N ASN A 821 -8.19 -25.14 -22.93
CA ASN A 821 -7.34 -25.21 -24.11
C ASN A 821 -8.08 -25.07 -25.44
N ARG A 822 -8.98 -24.08 -25.53
CA ARG A 822 -9.81 -23.87 -26.72
C ARG A 822 -10.21 -22.42 -26.92
N VAL A 823 -10.44 -22.06 -28.19
CA VAL A 823 -11.18 -20.86 -28.61
C VAL A 823 -12.68 -21.13 -28.50
N GLU A 824 -13.44 -20.17 -28.00
CA GLU A 824 -14.91 -20.19 -28.02
C GLU A 824 -15.45 -18.98 -28.77
N LEU A 825 -15.66 -19.15 -30.09
CA LEU A 825 -16.16 -18.08 -30.96
C LEU A 825 -17.51 -17.56 -30.47
N GLY A 826 -17.56 -16.26 -30.19
CA GLY A 826 -18.73 -15.50 -29.81
C GLY A 826 -19.13 -15.59 -28.34
N SER A 827 -18.31 -16.19 -27.46
CA SER A 827 -18.64 -16.36 -26.03
C SER A 827 -18.87 -15.03 -25.32
N TRP A 828 -20.12 -14.77 -24.91
CA TRP A 828 -20.45 -13.59 -24.11
C TRP A 828 -19.87 -13.71 -22.70
N GLU A 829 -19.87 -14.91 -22.14
CA GLU A 829 -19.38 -15.22 -20.81
C GLU A 829 -17.89 -14.87 -20.67
N ASN A 830 -17.08 -15.09 -21.71
CA ASN A 830 -15.67 -14.69 -21.72
C ASN A 830 -15.51 -13.15 -21.70
N GLY A 831 -16.33 -12.42 -22.46
CA GLY A 831 -16.35 -10.96 -22.44
C GLY A 831 -16.87 -10.39 -21.11
N GLU A 832 -17.90 -11.00 -20.54
CA GLU A 832 -18.43 -10.65 -19.21
C GLU A 832 -17.39 -10.87 -18.11
N ALA A 833 -16.60 -11.95 -18.19
CA ALA A 833 -15.52 -12.24 -17.25
C ALA A 833 -14.43 -11.16 -17.25
N TYR A 834 -13.99 -10.71 -18.44
CA TYR A 834 -13.03 -9.61 -18.56
C TYR A 834 -13.58 -8.30 -17.98
N ALA A 835 -14.80 -7.92 -18.35
CA ALA A 835 -15.42 -6.71 -17.84
C ALA A 835 -15.60 -6.74 -16.32
N TYR A 836 -16.03 -7.88 -15.78
CA TYR A 836 -16.17 -8.09 -14.35
C TYR A 836 -14.84 -7.90 -13.64
N ASP A 837 -13.80 -8.59 -14.10
CA ASP A 837 -12.47 -8.52 -13.49
C ASP A 837 -11.91 -7.10 -13.50
N ILE A 838 -11.89 -6.45 -14.67
CA ILE A 838 -11.38 -5.07 -14.82
C ILE A 838 -12.07 -4.13 -13.84
N ILE A 839 -13.39 -4.23 -13.66
CA ILE A 839 -14.13 -3.42 -12.67
C ILE A 839 -13.68 -3.75 -11.24
N GLN A 840 -13.59 -5.03 -10.87
CA GLN A 840 -13.20 -5.43 -9.52
C GLN A 840 -11.79 -4.96 -9.17
N VAL A 841 -10.82 -5.21 -10.04
CA VAL A 841 -9.42 -4.90 -9.75
C VAL A 841 -9.15 -3.39 -9.82
N THR A 842 -9.84 -2.66 -10.71
CA THR A 842 -9.75 -1.18 -10.74
C THR A 842 -10.38 -0.55 -9.50
N ASN A 843 -11.43 -1.13 -8.94
CA ASN A 843 -11.97 -0.68 -7.64
C ASN A 843 -11.02 -1.02 -6.46
N ASN A 844 -9.97 -1.80 -6.69
CA ASN A 844 -8.92 -2.15 -5.74
C ASN A 844 -7.53 -1.71 -6.26
N TRP A 845 -7.42 -0.44 -6.66
CA TRP A 845 -6.17 0.26 -6.95
C TRP A 845 -5.35 -0.18 -8.17
N VAL A 846 -5.83 -1.11 -8.99
CA VAL A 846 -5.16 -1.45 -10.24
C VAL A 846 -5.21 -0.29 -11.23
N THR A 847 -4.05 0.03 -11.80
CA THR A 847 -3.80 1.21 -12.65
C THR A 847 -3.89 0.90 -14.14
N GLY A 848 -4.05 -0.37 -14.53
CA GLY A 848 -4.18 -0.79 -15.91
C GLY A 848 -4.28 -2.30 -16.05
N TRP A 849 -4.71 -2.74 -17.24
CA TRP A 849 -5.03 -4.15 -17.50
C TRP A 849 -4.64 -4.52 -18.93
N VAL A 850 -3.83 -5.58 -19.07
CA VAL A 850 -3.23 -6.01 -20.33
C VAL A 850 -3.70 -7.43 -20.64
N ASP A 851 -4.41 -7.57 -21.76
CA ASP A 851 -4.82 -8.86 -22.32
C ASP A 851 -3.60 -9.67 -22.78
N TRP A 852 -3.79 -10.97 -23.00
CA TRP A 852 -2.74 -11.82 -23.52
C TRP A 852 -2.50 -11.65 -25.02
N ASN A 853 -2.73 -12.68 -25.84
CA ASN A 853 -2.48 -12.56 -27.27
C ASN A 853 -3.51 -11.66 -27.92
N ILE A 854 -3.08 -10.57 -28.59
CA ILE A 854 -4.02 -9.70 -29.32
C ILE A 854 -4.68 -10.36 -30.53
N ALA A 855 -4.09 -11.43 -31.07
CA ALA A 855 -4.66 -12.22 -32.16
C ALA A 855 -4.20 -13.68 -32.12
N LEU A 856 -5.14 -14.63 -32.24
CA LEU A 856 -4.84 -16.06 -32.39
C LEU A 856 -5.60 -16.66 -33.57
N ASP A 857 -5.24 -17.87 -34.02
CA ASP A 857 -6.04 -18.62 -35.00
C ASP A 857 -7.26 -19.31 -34.36
N GLU A 858 -8.10 -19.97 -35.16
CA GLU A 858 -9.28 -20.71 -34.69
C GLU A 858 -8.95 -21.89 -33.76
N GLN A 859 -7.68 -22.31 -33.66
CA GLN A 859 -7.21 -23.32 -32.71
C GLN A 859 -6.76 -22.69 -31.38
N GLY A 860 -6.46 -21.39 -31.36
CA GLY A 860 -5.90 -20.69 -30.21
C GLY A 860 -4.37 -20.68 -30.21
N GLY A 861 -3.73 -20.78 -31.37
CA GLY A 861 -2.28 -20.82 -31.55
C GLY A 861 -1.75 -19.80 -32.57
N PRO A 862 -0.52 -20.00 -33.09
CA PRO A 862 0.37 -21.14 -32.83
C PRO A 862 0.99 -21.12 -31.42
N ASN A 863 1.21 -22.30 -30.85
CA ASN A 863 1.85 -22.47 -29.54
C ASN A 863 2.68 -23.77 -29.56
N TRP A 864 4.01 -23.69 -29.37
CA TRP A 864 4.89 -24.86 -29.50
C TRP A 864 4.72 -25.90 -28.39
N ALA A 865 4.13 -25.50 -27.26
CA ALA A 865 3.82 -26.36 -26.12
C ALA A 865 2.37 -26.89 -26.13
N ASN A 866 1.57 -26.55 -27.15
CA ASN A 866 0.14 -26.88 -27.24
C ASN A 866 -0.72 -26.32 -26.09
N ASN A 867 -0.29 -25.19 -25.51
CA ASN A 867 -1.02 -24.46 -24.48
C ASN A 867 -1.98 -23.43 -25.12
N PHE A 868 -2.97 -23.91 -25.88
CA PHE A 868 -3.87 -23.03 -26.64
C PHE A 868 -4.81 -22.25 -25.72
N VAL A 869 -5.14 -21.01 -26.09
CA VAL A 869 -6.07 -20.13 -25.34
C VAL A 869 -6.98 -19.36 -26.30
N ASP A 870 -7.93 -18.59 -25.75
CA ASP A 870 -8.77 -17.67 -26.52
C ASP A 870 -8.11 -16.29 -26.64
N SER A 871 -8.56 -15.48 -27.60
CA SER A 871 -8.05 -14.12 -27.83
C SER A 871 -9.21 -13.21 -28.28
N PRO A 872 -9.21 -11.90 -27.97
CA PRO A 872 -10.26 -11.00 -28.41
C PRO A 872 -10.40 -10.88 -29.94
N ILE A 873 -9.36 -11.22 -30.71
CA ILE A 873 -9.44 -11.36 -32.17
C ILE A 873 -8.98 -12.76 -32.59
N ILE A 874 -9.85 -13.45 -33.33
CA ILE A 874 -9.54 -14.76 -33.92
C ILE A 874 -9.39 -14.63 -35.44
N VAL A 875 -8.29 -15.12 -35.99
CA VAL A 875 -7.96 -15.03 -37.41
C VAL A 875 -8.32 -16.33 -38.14
N ASN A 876 -9.08 -16.19 -39.23
CA ASN A 876 -9.28 -17.25 -40.21
C ASN A 876 -8.58 -16.85 -41.51
N ALA A 877 -7.31 -17.24 -41.62
CA ALA A 877 -6.46 -16.92 -42.77
C ALA A 877 -7.01 -17.49 -44.09
N THR A 878 -7.70 -18.64 -44.05
CA THR A 878 -8.21 -19.28 -45.27
C THR A 878 -9.33 -18.48 -45.94
N ALA A 879 -10.06 -17.69 -45.14
CA ALA A 879 -11.11 -16.81 -45.61
C ALA A 879 -10.65 -15.35 -45.78
N ASP A 880 -9.41 -15.01 -45.39
CA ASP A 880 -8.94 -13.63 -45.21
C ASP A 880 -9.88 -12.81 -44.30
N GLU A 881 -10.36 -13.47 -43.25
CA GLU A 881 -11.29 -12.93 -42.25
C GLU A 881 -10.67 -12.94 -40.85
N PHE A 882 -11.13 -12.04 -40.01
CA PHE A 882 -10.93 -12.12 -38.58
C PHE A 882 -12.23 -11.80 -37.82
N TYR A 883 -12.32 -12.30 -36.60
CA TYR A 883 -13.51 -12.27 -35.78
C TYR A 883 -13.22 -11.49 -34.51
N LYS A 884 -13.91 -10.36 -34.32
CA LYS A 884 -13.90 -9.62 -33.06
C LYS A 884 -14.84 -10.30 -32.09
N GLN A 885 -14.27 -10.91 -31.05
CA GLN A 885 -14.98 -11.61 -29.98
C GLN A 885 -15.67 -10.62 -29.05
N PRO A 886 -16.67 -11.03 -28.25
CA PRO A 886 -17.23 -10.19 -27.18
C PRO A 886 -16.17 -9.60 -26.23
N MET A 887 -15.06 -10.32 -25.99
CA MET A 887 -13.90 -9.81 -25.23
C MET A 887 -13.33 -8.51 -25.79
N TYR A 888 -13.25 -8.36 -27.12
CA TYR A 888 -12.74 -7.12 -27.74
C TYR A 888 -13.60 -5.92 -27.34
N TYR A 889 -14.92 -6.09 -27.39
CA TYR A 889 -15.86 -5.02 -27.04
C TYR A 889 -15.85 -4.74 -25.54
N ALA A 890 -15.78 -5.78 -24.70
CA ALA A 890 -15.64 -5.63 -23.25
C ALA A 890 -14.41 -4.77 -22.91
N LEU A 891 -13.25 -5.07 -23.48
CA LEU A 891 -12.02 -4.29 -23.31
C LEU A 891 -12.16 -2.87 -23.85
N ALA A 892 -12.77 -2.70 -25.01
CA ALA A 892 -13.00 -1.39 -25.60
C ALA A 892 -13.86 -0.47 -24.71
N HIS A 893 -14.79 -1.02 -23.92
CA HIS A 893 -15.60 -0.21 -22.98
C HIS A 893 -14.74 0.50 -21.92
N PHE A 894 -13.53 0.02 -21.66
CA PHE A 894 -12.54 0.65 -20.79
C PHE A 894 -11.51 1.42 -21.61
N SER A 895 -10.79 0.75 -22.52
CA SER A 895 -9.66 1.34 -23.24
C SER A 895 -10.06 2.59 -24.03
N LYS A 896 -11.25 2.60 -24.65
CA LYS A 896 -11.72 3.72 -25.45
C LYS A 896 -12.14 4.92 -24.60
N PHE A 897 -12.71 4.68 -23.42
CA PHE A 897 -13.28 5.72 -22.56
C PHE A 897 -12.33 6.22 -21.46
N VAL A 898 -11.33 5.44 -21.09
CA VAL A 898 -10.42 5.72 -19.97
C VAL A 898 -8.99 5.87 -20.52
N PRO A 899 -8.67 7.04 -21.12
CA PRO A 899 -7.31 7.31 -21.59
C PRO A 899 -6.29 7.40 -20.45
N GLN A 900 -5.01 7.32 -20.79
CA GLN A 900 -3.93 7.52 -19.84
C GLN A 900 -4.10 8.86 -19.08
N GLY A 901 -3.97 8.81 -17.76
CA GLY A 901 -4.16 9.95 -16.88
C GLY A 901 -5.59 10.17 -16.39
N SER A 902 -6.56 9.36 -16.85
CA SER A 902 -7.89 9.31 -16.22
C SER A 902 -7.75 8.97 -14.73
N GLN A 903 -8.46 9.72 -13.91
CA GLN A 903 -8.43 9.60 -12.45
C GLN A 903 -9.68 8.84 -11.99
N ARG A 904 -9.51 7.71 -11.30
CA ARG A 904 -10.65 6.97 -10.72
C ARG A 904 -11.27 7.82 -9.59
N ILE A 905 -12.60 7.90 -9.56
CA ILE A 905 -13.38 8.66 -8.58
C ILE A 905 -14.44 7.79 -7.91
N GLN A 906 -14.98 8.23 -6.78
CA GLN A 906 -16.00 7.49 -6.06
C GLN A 906 -17.34 7.51 -6.82
N LEU A 907 -17.95 6.33 -6.93
CA LEU A 907 -19.35 6.15 -7.33
C LEU A 907 -20.08 5.48 -6.17
N TYR A 908 -20.86 6.23 -5.42
CA TYR A 908 -21.54 5.75 -4.22
C TYR A 908 -22.88 5.10 -4.55
N THR A 909 -23.22 4.01 -3.88
CA THR A 909 -24.54 3.37 -3.95
C THR A 909 -24.85 2.61 -2.66
N THR A 910 -26.12 2.58 -2.26
CA THR A 910 -26.59 1.82 -1.09
C THR A 910 -27.12 0.43 -1.44
N ASP A 911 -27.60 0.24 -2.68
CA ASP A 911 -27.99 -1.05 -3.25
C ASP A 911 -27.70 -0.99 -4.75
N ASN A 912 -26.70 -1.75 -5.20
CA ASN A 912 -26.29 -1.78 -6.60
C ASN A 912 -27.14 -2.76 -7.44
N ARG A 913 -28.05 -3.54 -6.85
CA ARG A 913 -28.87 -4.55 -7.54
C ARG A 913 -28.06 -5.55 -8.38
N GLY A 914 -26.83 -5.84 -7.96
CA GLY A 914 -25.91 -6.71 -8.70
C GLY A 914 -25.29 -6.07 -9.96
N ILE A 915 -25.31 -4.74 -10.05
CA ILE A 915 -24.61 -3.98 -11.10
C ILE A 915 -23.20 -3.66 -10.64
N GLU A 916 -22.21 -4.20 -11.35
CA GLU A 916 -20.82 -3.83 -11.16
C GLU A 916 -20.54 -2.48 -11.81
N ASN A 917 -19.72 -1.65 -11.19
CA ASN A 917 -19.54 -0.28 -11.63
C ASN A 917 -18.17 0.30 -11.27
N VAL A 918 -17.73 1.28 -12.06
CA VAL A 918 -16.54 2.10 -11.79
C VAL A 918 -16.70 3.47 -12.46
N ALA A 919 -16.12 4.51 -11.88
CA ALA A 919 -16.21 5.89 -12.37
C ALA A 919 -14.83 6.55 -12.47
N PHE A 920 -14.69 7.45 -13.45
CA PHE A 920 -13.48 8.21 -13.70
C PHE A 920 -13.81 9.65 -14.08
N ILE A 921 -12.83 10.52 -13.89
CA ILE A 921 -12.73 11.79 -14.62
C ILE A 921 -11.56 11.68 -15.61
N ASP A 922 -11.81 11.97 -16.88
CA ASP A 922 -10.78 11.94 -17.93
C ASP A 922 -9.90 13.20 -17.90
N PRO A 923 -8.75 13.22 -18.60
CA PRO A 923 -7.87 14.40 -18.66
C PRO A 923 -8.51 15.67 -19.26
N ASN A 924 -9.64 15.53 -19.95
CA ASN A 924 -10.41 16.66 -20.50
C ASN A 924 -11.51 17.14 -19.54
N GLY A 925 -11.67 16.50 -18.37
CA GLY A 925 -12.67 16.82 -17.37
C GLY A 925 -14.04 16.18 -17.60
N ASN A 926 -14.17 15.23 -18.54
CA ASN A 926 -15.40 14.48 -18.75
C ASN A 926 -15.55 13.42 -17.66
N ILE A 927 -16.79 13.19 -17.22
CA ILE A 927 -17.09 12.07 -16.32
C ILE A 927 -17.37 10.84 -17.16
N VAL A 928 -16.72 9.73 -16.79
CA VAL A 928 -16.88 8.42 -17.44
C VAL A 928 -17.37 7.42 -16.41
N LEU A 929 -18.48 6.75 -16.70
CA LEU A 929 -19.06 5.71 -15.85
C LEU A 929 -19.16 4.42 -16.64
N ILE A 930 -18.73 3.31 -16.07
CA ILE A 930 -18.84 2.00 -16.70
C ILE A 930 -19.67 1.11 -15.78
N PHE A 931 -20.73 0.51 -16.33
CA PHE A 931 -21.64 -0.38 -15.64
C PHE A 931 -21.70 -1.74 -16.33
N LEU A 932 -21.73 -2.82 -15.56
CA LEU A 932 -21.91 -4.18 -16.06
C LEU A 932 -23.11 -4.83 -15.35
N ASN A 933 -24.12 -5.19 -16.15
CA ASN A 933 -25.26 -5.97 -15.71
C ASN A 933 -25.04 -7.45 -16.06
N ARG A 934 -24.74 -8.25 -15.04
CA ARG A 934 -24.61 -9.71 -15.15
C ARG A 934 -25.92 -10.45 -14.84
N ASN A 935 -27.00 -9.74 -14.57
CA ASN A 935 -28.29 -10.35 -14.31
C ASN A 935 -28.95 -10.83 -15.61
N ASP A 936 -29.82 -11.85 -15.49
CA ASP A 936 -30.67 -12.34 -16.59
C ASP A 936 -31.89 -11.43 -16.84
N GLY A 937 -32.09 -10.41 -16.00
CA GLY A 937 -33.14 -9.40 -16.14
C GLY A 937 -32.57 -7.99 -16.37
N PRO A 938 -33.37 -7.08 -16.96
CA PRO A 938 -33.00 -5.68 -17.05
C PRO A 938 -32.99 -5.04 -15.66
N VAL A 939 -32.20 -3.98 -15.50
CA VAL A 939 -32.15 -3.18 -14.26
C VAL A 939 -32.25 -1.70 -14.62
N SER A 940 -33.18 -0.98 -13.98
CA SER A 940 -33.27 0.48 -14.14
C SER A 940 -32.35 1.19 -13.14
N LEU A 941 -31.54 2.11 -13.64
CA LEU A 941 -30.56 2.87 -12.87
C LEU A 941 -30.90 4.37 -12.91
N ALA A 942 -30.63 5.05 -11.80
CA ALA A 942 -30.53 6.51 -11.75
C ALA A 942 -29.11 6.90 -11.32
N VAL A 943 -28.51 7.83 -12.05
CA VAL A 943 -27.19 8.40 -11.73
C VAL A 943 -27.37 9.85 -11.34
N LYS A 944 -26.93 10.20 -10.14
CA LYS A 944 -26.93 11.55 -9.57
C LYS A 944 -25.54 12.14 -9.68
N ASP A 945 -25.43 13.27 -10.37
CA ASP A 945 -24.23 14.10 -10.39
C ASP A 945 -24.56 15.45 -9.70
N PRO A 946 -23.95 15.78 -8.56
CA PRO A 946 -24.22 17.02 -7.85
C PRO A 946 -24.04 18.29 -8.68
N ASN A 947 -23.20 18.24 -9.73
CA ASN A 947 -22.89 19.38 -10.58
C ASN A 947 -23.81 19.49 -11.80
N ARG A 948 -24.55 18.43 -12.17
CA ARG A 948 -25.37 18.40 -13.41
C ARG A 948 -26.83 17.98 -13.23
N GLY A 949 -27.18 17.27 -12.16
CA GLY A 949 -28.52 16.74 -11.91
C GLY A 949 -28.56 15.21 -12.00
N VAL A 950 -29.66 14.66 -12.50
CA VAL A 950 -29.90 13.21 -12.49
C VAL A 950 -30.26 12.71 -13.89
N PHE A 951 -29.75 11.56 -14.30
CA PHE A 951 -30.26 10.85 -15.48
C PHE A 951 -30.60 9.40 -15.16
N ASN A 952 -31.53 8.84 -15.93
CA ASN A 952 -31.95 7.45 -15.81
C ASN A 952 -31.49 6.64 -17.02
N LEU A 953 -31.10 5.39 -16.77
CA LEU A 953 -30.68 4.44 -17.79
C LEU A 953 -31.31 3.08 -17.48
N ASN A 954 -31.87 2.42 -18.49
CA ASN A 954 -32.28 1.02 -18.36
C ASN A 954 -31.19 0.14 -18.95
N MET A 955 -30.54 -0.67 -18.12
CA MET A 955 -29.58 -1.67 -18.57
C MET A 955 -30.30 -2.93 -19.01
N ASP A 956 -30.01 -3.39 -20.23
CA ASP A 956 -30.49 -4.68 -20.71
C ASP A 956 -29.89 -5.84 -19.88
N PRO A 957 -30.52 -7.02 -19.84
CA PRO A 957 -29.89 -8.22 -19.32
C PRO A 957 -28.52 -8.46 -19.96
N ARG A 958 -27.56 -8.99 -19.20
CA ARG A 958 -26.25 -9.41 -19.74
C ARG A 958 -25.64 -8.35 -20.67
N SER A 959 -25.39 -7.16 -20.11
CA SER A 959 -24.92 -5.99 -20.88
C SER A 959 -23.87 -5.18 -20.14
N ILE A 960 -23.03 -4.48 -20.91
CA ILE A 960 -22.08 -3.49 -20.42
C ILE A 960 -22.41 -2.13 -21.06
N VAL A 961 -22.36 -1.08 -20.25
CA VAL A 961 -22.65 0.29 -20.67
C VAL A 961 -21.54 1.23 -20.21
N SER A 962 -20.97 1.99 -21.14
CA SER A 962 -20.06 3.11 -20.82
C SER A 962 -20.77 4.43 -21.11
N VAL A 963 -20.84 5.29 -20.10
CA VAL A 963 -21.45 6.62 -20.15
C VAL A 963 -20.37 7.68 -20.09
N ILE A 964 -20.48 8.73 -20.91
CA ILE A 964 -19.58 9.89 -20.89
C ILE A 964 -20.38 11.20 -20.96
N TYR A 965 -20.01 12.20 -20.15
CA TYR A 965 -20.62 13.53 -20.19
C TYR A 965 -19.75 14.69 -19.70
#